data_AF-A0A1W6ZAB6-F1
#
_entry.id   AF-A0A1W6ZAB6-F1
#
_cell.length_a   1.000
_cell.length_b   1.000
_cell.length_c   1.000
_cell.angle_alpha   90.00
_cell.angle_beta   90.00
_cell.angle_gamma   90.00
#
_symmetry.space_group_name_H-M   'P 1'
#
loop_
_entity.id
_entity.type
_entity.pdbx_description
1 polymer ?
#
loop_
_entity_poly.entity_id
_entity_poly.type
_entity_poly.pdbx_seq_one_letter_code
_entity_poly.pdbx_strand_id
1 'polypeptide(L)'
;MKLSRFVGASVREAMRQVREALGPDALIVSNRSIDGGIEVVATADSEYSDEPPVSRQPAAQPDAASQAGGHQPAPRPSVPPRFGPQSVPQQPAPPPEVMRTSAFGAARAYAAQIPLADPDAVPPRPAEAAPAAGAPAGPATRPSEPIVARLPDLPVAPSAAAPASRASFATSDAAPLGPATSPHVGAAPAGSPASAAAMGASAAPASRSAPDRAPIAPSAPAMPSAPAAVSMPATPAAMGMPATAPTPAAASMPATSATPAATDMPAAPMANAAPPAEVPSPAARPTTAGAPPPSMARTPDAPLPSAFPAPSLPADTGSQVQAALNALRSAMESRMDGLLWGGAQAQGLQPVNAALFRSLLEAGFSMPLVRALVERLPAGLDRQAAMAWARNELVTHLPVMRSENDFLAGGGVIALVGPTGVGKTTTLAKLAARCVAREGRDQVAMLTTDLFRIGALEQLQIYGRLMGVPAHSIRDGEELKQALAHLGHRKIILIDTTGISQRDRKVAALAALLHAADRPVRRLLVLNAASQGDTLDEVAHAYRNGASEDVVGCIITKLDEATRIAPALDTAIRHRLPIHYVSIGQKVPEDMEAAERQALVDRALAPLPREADPLYAPSEADLAALWRSSTREDAQQKQEAEASAAARRRQLLAAAVLPQAGAQVPLEQGIAWLEADAACAQARENWRLASTGSVSAQALGEAGLKRAREAYAAGSERHLLAMHGKAALKGQGGSADGALLASLLMTDRGAALAAPLAHLALPHGILNACDIAAPMPANAVDALLARVQALHASLDGVPLVHLFELTSATLWQAMAAADAAWVARGAGTLRVMQEDSPTTLAAVSRDLGYLPVGTAPAADGSGAALDLWASGTEVRLAARGHEDLALRMVCARLTDPADGKVVNQLYGLTNMKAAQAGAPVVARWLVQQEQARMAFRHMAHAWTALPPASGLQAMPGQAMLASQLGAACWQLAQAPQAAAARAMLQAMAAGGRKLTGPALPGALAKGFAMLEMAA
;
A
#
# COMPACT_ATOMS: atom_id res chain seq x y z
N MET A 1 41.65 6.43 3.13
CA MET A 1 41.03 7.69 3.60
C MET A 1 40.83 7.68 5.12
N LYS A 2 41.86 8.09 5.90
CA LYS A 2 41.67 8.45 7.31
C LYS A 2 41.04 9.84 7.43
N LEU A 3 39.83 9.92 7.97
CA LEU A 3 39.14 11.18 8.25
C LEU A 3 39.53 11.70 9.64
N SER A 4 40.16 12.87 9.68
CA SER A 4 40.55 13.55 10.92
C SER A 4 39.58 14.70 11.23
N ARG A 5 39.26 14.88 12.52
CA ARG A 5 38.24 15.81 13.00
C ARG A 5 38.86 16.87 13.90
N PHE A 6 38.61 18.14 13.57
CA PHE A 6 39.18 19.32 14.20
C PHE A 6 38.07 20.23 14.72
N VAL A 7 38.29 20.89 15.86
CA VAL A 7 37.30 21.78 16.48
C VAL A 7 38.01 23.04 16.97
N GLY A 8 37.55 24.20 16.53
CA GLY A 8 38.04 25.50 16.98
C GLY A 8 36.90 26.45 17.31
N ALA A 9 37.17 27.51 18.08
CA ALA A 9 36.15 28.51 18.44
C ALA A 9 35.69 29.36 17.23
N SER A 10 36.38 29.26 16.09
CA SER A 10 36.01 29.86 14.82
C SER A 10 36.51 29.04 13.63
N VAL A 11 35.94 29.26 12.43
CA VAL A 11 36.40 28.62 11.17
C VAL A 11 37.91 28.79 11.00
N ARG A 12 38.43 29.99 11.27
CA ARG A 12 39.85 30.34 11.07
C ARG A 12 40.79 29.55 11.98
N GLU A 13 40.31 29.14 13.15
CA GLU A 13 41.07 28.30 14.08
C GLU A 13 40.99 26.81 13.72
N ALA A 14 39.79 26.29 13.41
CA ALA A 14 39.65 24.92 12.93
C ALA A 14 40.46 24.69 11.63
N MET A 15 40.45 25.66 10.71
CA MET A 15 41.27 25.66 9.50
C MET A 15 42.78 25.76 9.78
N ARG A 16 43.20 26.42 10.87
CA ARG A 16 44.62 26.40 11.30
C ARG A 16 45.01 24.99 11.73
N GLN A 17 44.21 24.36 12.60
CA GLN A 17 44.44 22.98 13.06
C GLN A 17 44.49 21.98 11.89
N VAL A 18 43.54 22.06 10.94
CA VAL A 18 43.55 21.25 9.72
C VAL A 18 44.86 21.41 8.96
N ARG A 19 45.29 22.66 8.72
CA ARG A 19 46.51 22.96 7.95
C ARG A 19 47.81 22.57 8.66
N GLU A 20 47.81 22.62 9.99
CA GLU A 20 48.92 22.25 10.86
C GLU A 20 49.08 20.72 10.98
N ALA A 21 47.97 19.96 10.91
CA ALA A 21 47.97 18.51 11.05
C ALA A 21 47.94 17.70 9.74
N LEU A 22 47.41 18.28 8.65
CA LEU A 22 47.23 17.61 7.34
C LEU A 22 47.89 18.35 6.16
N GLY A 23 48.53 19.50 6.41
CA GLY A 23 49.19 20.30 5.36
C GLY A 23 48.26 21.31 4.66
N PRO A 24 48.80 22.12 3.73
CA PRO A 24 48.04 23.20 3.09
C PRO A 24 46.92 22.70 2.17
N ASP A 25 47.08 21.49 1.61
CA ASP A 25 46.26 20.91 0.54
C ASP A 25 45.24 19.87 1.07
N ALA A 26 44.91 19.92 2.36
CA ALA A 26 43.99 18.99 3.00
C ALA A 26 42.56 19.10 2.46
N LEU A 27 42.00 17.98 1.97
CA LEU A 27 40.65 17.90 1.45
C LEU A 27 39.62 17.96 2.59
N ILE A 28 38.78 18.98 2.60
CA ILE A 28 37.69 19.14 3.57
C ILE A 28 36.46 18.35 3.10
N VAL A 29 36.04 17.38 3.93
CA VAL A 29 34.91 16.49 3.66
C VAL A 29 33.63 16.98 4.34
N SER A 30 33.74 17.68 5.47
CA SER A 30 32.60 18.31 6.14
C SER A 30 33.01 19.51 6.99
N ASN A 31 32.10 20.48 7.15
CA ASN A 31 32.23 21.64 7.99
C ASN A 31 30.85 21.95 8.61
N ARG A 32 30.75 21.94 9.94
CA ARG A 32 29.50 22.21 10.67
C ARG A 32 29.73 23.01 11.95
N SER A 33 28.83 23.94 12.24
CA SER A 33 28.77 24.60 13.55
C SER A 33 28.25 23.64 14.62
N ILE A 34 28.79 23.73 15.83
CA ILE A 34 28.40 22.97 17.01
C ILE A 34 28.37 23.91 18.24
N ASP A 35 27.69 23.53 19.31
CA ASP A 35 27.70 24.33 20.55
C ASP A 35 29.14 24.46 21.08
N GLY A 36 29.63 25.71 21.11
CA GLY A 36 31.01 26.05 21.51
C GLY A 36 32.02 26.21 20.37
N GLY A 37 31.67 25.98 19.10
CA GLY A 37 32.61 26.23 18.00
C GLY A 37 32.20 25.69 16.63
N ILE A 38 33.21 25.39 15.80
CA ILE A 38 33.02 24.86 14.45
C ILE A 38 33.90 23.61 14.30
N GLU A 39 33.26 22.53 13.83
CA GLU A 39 33.87 21.24 13.59
C GLU A 39 34.14 21.07 12.09
N VAL A 40 35.40 20.77 11.74
CA VAL A 40 35.84 20.51 10.38
C VAL A 40 36.40 19.09 10.31
N VAL A 41 35.93 18.31 9.33
CA VAL A 41 36.42 16.96 9.04
C VAL A 41 37.18 17.00 7.72
N ALA A 42 38.44 16.59 7.74
CA ALA A 42 39.35 16.66 6.59
C ALA A 42 40.24 15.41 6.50
N THR A 43 40.86 15.21 5.33
CA THR A 43 41.87 14.17 5.09
C THR A 43 43.06 14.76 4.34
N ALA A 44 44.18 14.03 4.33
CA ALA A 44 45.31 14.37 3.46
C ALA A 44 45.05 13.80 2.05
N ASP A 45 45.44 14.54 1.02
CA ASP A 45 45.16 14.22 -0.38
C ASP A 45 45.97 13.02 -0.93
N SER A 46 46.92 12.52 -0.15
CA SER A 46 47.87 11.46 -0.51
C SER A 46 47.40 10.01 -0.26
N GLU A 47 46.12 9.79 0.05
CA GLU A 47 45.49 8.45 0.14
C GLU A 47 44.50 8.17 -1.02
N TYR A 48 44.77 8.67 -2.23
CA TYR A 48 43.94 8.43 -3.43
C TYR A 48 44.71 7.71 -4.56
N SER A 49 44.45 6.40 -4.69
CA SER A 49 44.75 5.57 -5.87
C SER A 49 43.53 4.70 -6.15
N ASP A 50 43.08 4.64 -7.40
CA ASP A 50 41.89 3.86 -7.78
C ASP A 50 42.12 2.34 -7.67
N GLU A 51 41.35 1.66 -6.80
CA GLU A 51 40.81 0.32 -7.05
C GLU A 51 39.65 0.00 -6.05
N PRO A 52 38.62 -0.77 -6.43
CA PRO A 52 37.42 -0.96 -5.61
C PRO A 52 37.54 -2.11 -4.58
N PRO A 53 37.11 -1.92 -3.31
CA PRO A 53 37.20 -2.95 -2.28
C PRO A 53 36.07 -3.99 -2.35
N VAL A 54 36.42 -5.28 -2.25
CA VAL A 54 35.46 -6.39 -2.15
C VAL A 54 35.13 -6.71 -0.68
N SER A 55 33.84 -6.88 -0.38
CA SER A 55 33.33 -7.05 0.99
C SER A 55 33.69 -8.40 1.64
N ARG A 56 34.09 -8.38 2.92
CA ARG A 56 33.88 -9.48 3.88
C ARG A 56 33.49 -8.94 5.26
N GLN A 57 32.68 -9.72 5.96
CA GLN A 57 32.08 -9.38 7.27
C GLN A 57 33.08 -9.55 8.44
N PRO A 58 32.86 -8.88 9.58
CA PRO A 58 33.71 -9.00 10.76
C PRO A 58 33.50 -10.33 11.51
N ALA A 59 34.57 -10.83 12.11
CA ALA A 59 34.56 -11.87 13.14
C ALA A 59 35.05 -11.29 14.48
N ALA A 60 34.72 -11.96 15.59
CA ALA A 60 34.88 -11.41 16.94
C ALA A 60 36.34 -11.35 17.45
N GLN A 61 36.55 -10.56 18.50
CA GLN A 61 37.81 -10.42 19.22
C GLN A 61 38.20 -11.73 19.95
N PRO A 62 39.49 -12.10 19.98
CA PRO A 62 40.04 -13.04 20.95
C PRO A 62 40.52 -12.31 22.22
N ASP A 63 40.40 -13.00 23.35
CA ASP A 63 40.94 -12.58 24.64
C ASP A 63 42.40 -13.04 24.84
N ALA A 64 42.99 -12.64 25.98
CA ALA A 64 44.18 -13.22 26.63
C ALA A 64 45.61 -12.87 26.12
N ALA A 65 46.27 -12.07 26.98
CA ALA A 65 47.59 -12.33 27.57
C ALA A 65 48.88 -12.45 26.71
N SER A 66 49.69 -11.39 26.85
CA SER A 66 51.16 -11.38 26.96
C SER A 66 51.91 -12.71 27.10
N GLN A 67 53.00 -12.89 26.33
CA GLN A 67 54.36 -12.76 26.88
C GLN A 67 55.45 -12.60 25.80
N ALA A 68 56.68 -12.30 26.25
CA ALA A 68 57.79 -11.79 25.46
C ALA A 68 58.74 -12.88 24.93
N GLY A 69 59.70 -12.46 24.09
CA GLY A 69 60.92 -13.22 23.78
C GLY A 69 60.98 -13.69 22.32
N GLY A 70 61.86 -13.08 21.53
CA GLY A 70 62.17 -13.54 20.17
C GLY A 70 63.64 -13.90 20.01
N HIS A 71 63.97 -14.70 18.98
CA HIS A 71 65.30 -14.76 18.37
C HIS A 71 65.23 -15.26 16.92
N GLN A 72 66.27 -14.91 16.15
CA GLN A 72 66.61 -15.31 14.77
C GLN A 72 68.09 -15.79 14.81
N PRO A 73 68.80 -16.19 13.72
CA PRO A 73 68.40 -16.45 12.32
C PRO A 73 69.06 -17.70 11.64
N ALA A 74 68.87 -17.84 10.32
CA ALA A 74 69.80 -18.45 9.32
C ALA A 74 69.94 -20.00 9.28
N PRO A 75 70.55 -20.63 8.22
CA PRO A 75 71.24 -20.08 7.03
C PRO A 75 70.79 -20.62 5.63
N ARG A 76 71.55 -20.31 4.57
CA ARG A 76 71.39 -20.70 3.14
C ARG A 76 72.48 -21.68 2.63
N PRO A 77 72.31 -22.27 1.44
CA PRO A 77 73.18 -21.99 0.25
C PRO A 77 72.32 -21.71 -1.03
N SER A 78 72.73 -21.67 -2.32
CA SER A 78 74.00 -21.69 -3.11
C SER A 78 73.75 -21.09 -4.54
N VAL A 79 74.75 -20.50 -5.21
CA VAL A 79 74.68 -19.88 -6.58
C VAL A 79 76.10 -19.89 -7.22
N PRO A 80 76.38 -20.39 -8.46
CA PRO A 80 76.22 -19.69 -9.77
C PRO A 80 75.97 -20.69 -10.97
N PRO A 81 76.34 -20.52 -12.28
CA PRO A 81 76.84 -19.36 -13.08
C PRO A 81 76.25 -19.14 -14.53
N ARG A 82 76.60 -17.97 -15.11
CA ARG A 82 76.99 -17.53 -16.50
C ARG A 82 76.78 -18.48 -17.73
N PHE A 83 76.50 -18.01 -18.97
CA PHE A 83 77.04 -16.87 -19.75
C PHE A 83 76.02 -16.19 -20.73
N GLY A 84 76.43 -15.12 -21.45
CA GLY A 84 75.76 -14.46 -22.63
C GLY A 84 76.81 -14.04 -23.70
N PRO A 85 76.64 -13.03 -24.61
CA PRO A 85 75.52 -12.07 -24.84
C PRO A 85 75.22 -11.67 -26.34
N GLN A 86 74.41 -10.60 -26.57
CA GLN A 86 74.22 -9.78 -27.82
C GLN A 86 73.44 -10.43 -29.01
N SER A 87 72.63 -9.75 -29.85
CA SER A 87 72.76 -8.40 -30.50
C SER A 87 71.38 -7.78 -30.94
N VAL A 88 71.34 -6.66 -31.69
CA VAL A 88 70.16 -5.76 -31.93
C VAL A 88 70.11 -5.19 -33.38
N PRO A 89 68.93 -5.09 -34.05
CA PRO A 89 68.36 -3.80 -34.51
C PRO A 89 66.79 -3.75 -34.58
N GLN A 90 66.12 -2.74 -35.16
CA GLN A 90 65.93 -1.33 -34.74
C GLN A 90 64.97 -0.58 -35.71
N GLN A 91 63.79 -0.09 -35.24
CA GLN A 91 62.95 1.00 -35.84
C GLN A 91 62.37 0.81 -37.29
N PRO A 92 61.60 1.77 -37.87
CA PRO A 92 60.42 2.53 -37.39
C PRO A 92 59.22 2.53 -38.39
N ALA A 93 58.25 3.45 -38.24
CA ALA A 93 57.03 3.60 -39.06
C ALA A 93 57.06 4.79 -40.07
N PRO A 94 56.10 4.86 -41.04
CA PRO A 94 55.74 6.08 -41.78
C PRO A 94 54.21 6.46 -41.76
N PRO A 95 53.80 7.66 -42.26
CA PRO A 95 52.47 8.27 -42.03
C PRO A 95 51.68 8.58 -43.38
N PRO A 96 50.73 9.58 -43.50
CA PRO A 96 49.69 9.63 -44.56
C PRO A 96 49.86 10.70 -45.69
N GLU A 97 48.95 10.70 -46.70
CA GLU A 97 48.59 11.75 -47.72
C GLU A 97 47.41 11.18 -48.61
N VAL A 98 46.56 11.85 -49.44
CA VAL A 98 46.11 13.25 -49.68
C VAL A 98 44.76 13.29 -50.48
N MET A 99 44.23 14.48 -50.82
CA MET A 99 43.00 14.80 -51.60
C MET A 99 43.03 14.48 -53.12
N ARG A 100 41.85 14.42 -53.79
CA ARG A 100 41.43 15.38 -54.89
C ARG A 100 40.07 15.11 -55.61
N THR A 101 39.27 16.17 -55.79
CA THR A 101 38.35 16.56 -56.91
C THR A 101 37.64 15.47 -57.76
N SER A 102 36.31 15.47 -57.96
CA SER A 102 35.52 16.34 -58.90
C SER A 102 34.10 15.72 -59.18
N ALA A 103 33.25 16.19 -60.13
CA ALA A 103 32.45 17.44 -60.16
C ALA A 103 31.32 17.41 -61.27
N PHE A 104 30.41 18.41 -61.27
CA PHE A 104 29.51 18.87 -62.38
C PHE A 104 28.18 18.12 -62.76
N GLY A 105 27.17 18.91 -63.20
CA GLY A 105 25.96 18.50 -63.96
C GLY A 105 24.70 18.09 -63.15
N ALA A 106 23.51 18.74 -63.11
CA ALA A 106 22.87 19.91 -63.76
C ALA A 106 21.85 19.65 -64.93
N ALA A 107 20.54 19.50 -64.63
CA ALA A 107 19.36 19.76 -65.49
C ALA A 107 18.06 19.82 -64.61
N ARG A 108 17.28 20.92 -64.59
CA ARG A 108 16.03 21.19 -65.35
C ARG A 108 15.04 20.00 -65.39
N ALA A 109 13.83 19.98 -64.79
CA ALA A 109 12.75 20.95 -64.51
C ALA A 109 11.72 21.17 -65.65
N TYR A 110 10.43 20.95 -65.35
CA TYR A 110 9.26 21.76 -65.79
C TYR A 110 8.02 21.49 -64.89
N ALA A 111 6.91 22.22 -65.06
CA ALA A 111 5.78 22.28 -64.11
C ALA A 111 4.38 22.42 -64.79
N ALA A 112 3.33 22.67 -63.97
CA ALA A 112 1.92 23.00 -64.30
C ALA A 112 0.98 21.79 -64.57
N GLN A 113 -0.35 21.83 -64.34
CA GLN A 113 -1.25 22.78 -63.62
C GLN A 113 -2.62 22.11 -63.27
N ILE A 114 -3.53 22.84 -62.60
CA ILE A 114 -4.87 22.38 -62.10
C ILE A 114 -6.02 22.75 -63.08
N PRO A 115 -7.21 22.13 -63.00
CA PRO A 115 -8.45 22.89 -62.71
C PRO A 115 -9.50 22.19 -61.78
N LEU A 116 -10.67 22.82 -61.59
CA LEU A 116 -11.69 22.58 -60.53
C LEU A 116 -13.06 22.05 -61.03
N ALA A 117 -13.91 21.58 -60.07
CA ALA A 117 -15.40 21.61 -60.03
C ALA A 117 -16.23 20.65 -60.95
N ASP A 118 -17.45 20.18 -60.60
CA ASP A 118 -18.13 20.01 -59.28
C ASP A 118 -19.20 18.83 -59.23
N PRO A 119 -20.57 18.93 -59.19
CA PRO A 119 -21.41 17.95 -58.45
C PRO A 119 -22.66 17.32 -59.18
N ASP A 120 -23.62 16.80 -58.39
CA ASP A 120 -25.03 16.36 -58.63
C ASP A 120 -25.38 15.03 -59.34
N ALA A 121 -26.08 14.11 -58.63
CA ALA A 121 -27.14 13.19 -59.13
C ALA A 121 -27.81 12.32 -58.01
N VAL A 122 -29.15 12.17 -58.03
CA VAL A 122 -30.07 11.45 -57.10
C VAL A 122 -31.39 11.15 -57.86
N PRO A 123 -32.30 10.15 -57.59
CA PRO A 123 -32.48 9.16 -56.49
C PRO A 123 -32.33 7.68 -57.06
N PRO A 124 -33.17 6.60 -56.90
CA PRO A 124 -34.40 6.26 -56.13
C PRO A 124 -34.40 4.85 -55.45
N ARG A 125 -35.57 4.19 -55.34
CA ARG A 125 -35.85 2.80 -54.85
C ARG A 125 -37.00 2.16 -55.68
N PRO A 126 -37.15 0.81 -55.72
CA PRO A 126 -38.22 0.10 -54.98
C PRO A 126 -37.79 -1.33 -54.53
N ALA A 127 -38.67 -2.31 -54.26
CA ALA A 127 -39.59 -2.48 -53.11
C ALA A 127 -40.18 -3.92 -53.08
N GLU A 128 -40.57 -4.41 -51.89
CA GLU A 128 -41.50 -5.54 -51.58
C GLU A 128 -41.19 -7.05 -51.83
N ALA A 129 -41.86 -7.85 -50.97
CA ALA A 129 -42.32 -9.25 -51.09
C ALA A 129 -41.40 -10.48 -50.85
N ALA A 130 -42.01 -11.55 -50.31
CA ALA A 130 -41.45 -12.88 -50.00
C ALA A 130 -42.31 -14.01 -50.62
N PRO A 131 -41.95 -15.31 -50.56
CA PRO A 131 -42.68 -16.23 -49.65
C PRO A 131 -42.02 -17.56 -49.16
N ALA A 132 -42.47 -18.02 -47.98
CA ALA A 132 -42.90 -19.38 -47.55
C ALA A 132 -42.09 -20.72 -47.70
N ALA A 133 -42.22 -21.56 -46.64
CA ALA A 133 -42.18 -23.04 -46.53
C ALA A 133 -40.82 -23.80 -46.71
N GLY A 134 -40.56 -24.96 -46.07
CA GLY A 134 -41.32 -25.78 -45.11
C GLY A 134 -40.46 -26.90 -44.43
N ALA A 135 -41.02 -27.72 -43.51
CA ALA A 135 -40.27 -28.68 -42.64
C ALA A 135 -40.84 -30.13 -42.64
N PRO A 136 -40.06 -31.14 -42.16
CA PRO A 136 -40.25 -31.81 -40.84
C PRO A 136 -38.89 -32.17 -40.13
N ALA A 137 -38.71 -32.86 -38.98
CA ALA A 137 -39.50 -33.52 -37.91
C ALA A 137 -38.86 -33.19 -36.51
N GLY A 138 -38.94 -33.88 -35.35
CA GLY A 138 -39.57 -35.12 -34.82
C GLY A 138 -38.54 -36.24 -34.43
N PRO A 139 -38.67 -37.03 -33.32
CA PRO A 139 -39.73 -37.08 -32.28
C PRO A 139 -39.29 -37.06 -30.78
N ALA A 140 -40.29 -36.96 -29.87
CA ALA A 140 -40.36 -37.45 -28.46
C ALA A 140 -39.44 -36.85 -27.34
N THR A 141 -39.84 -36.65 -26.07
CA THR A 141 -41.17 -36.66 -25.36
C THR A 141 -41.11 -35.84 -24.03
N ARG A 142 -42.27 -35.46 -23.45
CA ARG A 142 -42.42 -34.75 -22.14
C ARG A 142 -42.68 -35.73 -20.96
N PRO A 143 -42.79 -35.26 -19.69
CA PRO A 143 -44.08 -34.77 -19.10
C PRO A 143 -43.93 -33.59 -18.08
N SER A 144 -44.95 -33.16 -17.32
CA SER A 144 -46.18 -32.41 -17.71
C SER A 144 -46.95 -31.90 -16.46
N GLU A 145 -47.66 -30.77 -16.55
CA GLU A 145 -48.55 -30.19 -15.50
C GLU A 145 -49.96 -30.83 -15.44
N PRO A 146 -50.77 -30.50 -14.41
CA PRO A 146 -52.23 -30.49 -14.54
C PRO A 146 -52.97 -29.26 -13.90
N ILE A 147 -53.70 -28.49 -14.75
CA ILE A 147 -55.14 -28.11 -14.67
C ILE A 147 -55.69 -27.68 -13.27
N VAL A 148 -55.96 -26.39 -12.94
CA VAL A 148 -56.96 -25.38 -13.44
C VAL A 148 -58.41 -25.52 -12.92
N ALA A 149 -58.89 -24.48 -12.20
CA ALA A 149 -60.30 -24.11 -11.95
C ALA A 149 -60.44 -22.60 -11.61
N ARG A 150 -61.66 -22.03 -11.51
CA ARG A 150 -61.98 -20.59 -11.23
C ARG A 150 -63.28 -20.49 -10.37
N LEU A 151 -63.86 -19.37 -9.92
CA LEU A 151 -63.66 -17.89 -10.00
C LEU A 151 -63.92 -17.30 -8.56
N PRO A 152 -64.16 -15.98 -8.26
CA PRO A 152 -63.93 -14.69 -8.96
C PRO A 152 -63.21 -13.62 -8.08
N ASP A 153 -63.16 -12.36 -8.54
CA ASP A 153 -62.45 -11.21 -7.95
C ASP A 153 -63.13 -10.47 -6.77
N LEU A 154 -62.34 -9.71 -5.98
CA LEU A 154 -62.54 -8.28 -5.61
C LEU A 154 -61.34 -7.76 -4.73
N PRO A 155 -61.13 -6.43 -4.51
CA PRO A 155 -59.96 -5.75 -5.08
C PRO A 155 -58.91 -5.21 -4.08
N VAL A 156 -57.72 -4.85 -4.59
CA VAL A 156 -56.69 -4.07 -3.88
C VAL A 156 -56.11 -2.99 -4.82
N ALA A 157 -55.86 -1.78 -4.29
CA ALA A 157 -55.32 -0.63 -5.02
C ALA A 157 -53.77 -0.60 -5.03
N PRO A 158 -53.12 0.06 -6.01
CA PRO A 158 -51.65 0.02 -6.17
C PRO A 158 -50.90 0.94 -5.21
N SER A 159 -49.68 0.51 -4.81
CA SER A 159 -48.68 1.36 -4.16
C SER A 159 -47.60 1.80 -5.16
N ALA A 160 -47.02 2.98 -4.95
CA ALA A 160 -46.15 3.65 -5.92
C ALA A 160 -44.66 3.21 -5.84
N ALA A 161 -43.97 3.27 -6.98
CA ALA A 161 -42.54 2.97 -7.11
C ALA A 161 -41.67 4.24 -7.01
N ALA A 162 -40.42 4.08 -6.57
CA ALA A 162 -39.44 5.16 -6.45
C ALA A 162 -38.70 5.45 -7.78
N PRO A 163 -38.32 6.72 -8.06
CA PRO A 163 -37.51 7.08 -9.21
C PRO A 163 -36.00 7.03 -8.91
N ALA A 164 -35.20 6.68 -9.93
CA ALA A 164 -33.75 6.91 -9.94
C ALA A 164 -33.43 8.25 -10.63
N SER A 165 -32.30 8.88 -10.29
CA SER A 165 -31.86 10.16 -10.87
C SER A 165 -30.44 10.09 -11.45
N ARG A 166 -30.26 10.56 -12.68
CA ARG A 166 -28.97 10.65 -13.37
C ARG A 166 -29.05 11.65 -14.54
N ALA A 167 -28.53 12.87 -14.39
CA ALA A 167 -28.42 13.82 -15.50
C ALA A 167 -27.32 14.88 -15.28
N SER A 168 -26.68 15.21 -16.41
CA SER A 168 -25.66 16.23 -16.71
C SER A 168 -25.97 17.68 -16.32
N PHE A 169 -24.91 18.50 -16.24
CA PHE A 169 -24.96 19.97 -16.35
C PHE A 169 -24.05 20.47 -17.48
N ALA A 170 -24.47 21.52 -18.19
CA ALA A 170 -23.63 22.26 -19.14
C ALA A 170 -24.10 23.72 -19.33
N THR A 171 -23.18 24.66 -19.08
CA THR A 171 -23.00 25.99 -19.74
C THR A 171 -24.08 27.08 -19.72
N SER A 172 -23.58 28.33 -19.81
CA SER A 172 -24.24 29.57 -20.29
C SER A 172 -25.15 30.32 -19.29
N ASP A 173 -25.25 31.66 -19.32
CA ASP A 173 -24.25 32.76 -19.47
C ASP A 173 -24.97 34.07 -19.05
N ALA A 174 -24.32 35.04 -18.38
CA ALA A 174 -25.02 36.26 -17.91
C ALA A 174 -24.15 37.48 -17.53
N ALA A 175 -24.41 38.61 -18.21
CA ALA A 175 -24.08 39.99 -17.85
C ALA A 175 -24.98 40.95 -18.70
N PRO A 176 -24.99 42.30 -18.55
CA PRO A 176 -24.27 43.16 -17.59
C PRO A 176 -25.11 44.34 -16.96
N LEU A 177 -24.43 45.26 -16.27
CA LEU A 177 -24.81 46.68 -15.94
C LEU A 177 -25.87 46.98 -14.84
N GLY A 178 -25.72 48.18 -14.23
CA GLY A 178 -26.57 48.77 -13.15
C GLY A 178 -27.38 50.01 -13.64
N PRO A 179 -27.47 51.16 -12.93
CA PRO A 179 -26.79 51.55 -11.67
C PRO A 179 -27.58 52.48 -10.66
N ALA A 180 -26.91 52.81 -9.53
CA ALA A 180 -26.87 54.13 -8.85
C ALA A 180 -27.98 54.69 -7.90
N THR A 181 -27.49 55.57 -7.00
CA THR A 181 -28.13 56.65 -6.19
C THR A 181 -28.80 56.37 -4.83
N SER A 182 -28.45 57.22 -3.86
CA SER A 182 -29.08 57.46 -2.54
C SER A 182 -29.63 58.90 -2.49
N PRO A 183 -30.29 59.36 -1.41
CA PRO A 183 -29.70 60.50 -0.68
C PRO A 183 -30.03 60.68 0.83
N HIS A 184 -29.08 61.29 1.57
CA HIS A 184 -29.22 62.24 2.71
C HIS A 184 -29.97 61.81 4.02
N VAL A 185 -29.83 62.41 5.22
CA VAL A 185 -28.85 63.28 5.96
C VAL A 185 -29.30 63.24 7.46
N GLY A 186 -28.50 63.37 8.52
CA GLY A 186 -27.05 63.58 8.71
C GLY A 186 -26.76 63.91 10.20
N ALA A 187 -25.67 64.67 10.49
CA ALA A 187 -25.12 65.09 11.79
C ALA A 187 -23.94 64.25 12.36
N ALA A 188 -23.08 64.90 13.18
CA ALA A 188 -21.73 64.44 13.57
C ALA A 188 -21.35 64.94 15.00
N PRO A 189 -20.11 64.80 15.50
CA PRO A 189 -19.60 63.52 15.99
C PRO A 189 -19.14 63.57 17.46
N ALA A 190 -19.35 62.46 18.18
CA ALA A 190 -18.73 62.11 19.47
C ALA A 190 -18.59 60.57 19.53
N GLY A 191 -17.69 59.95 20.31
CA GLY A 191 -16.73 60.52 21.25
C GLY A 191 -16.31 59.44 22.27
N SER A 192 -15.59 58.41 21.81
CA SER A 192 -15.44 57.12 22.51
C SER A 192 -14.11 56.95 23.25
N PRO A 193 -14.13 56.49 24.52
CA PRO A 193 -12.94 55.98 25.20
C PRO A 193 -13.14 54.59 25.86
N ALA A 194 -12.32 53.60 25.49
CA ALA A 194 -12.02 52.41 26.31
C ALA A 194 -10.76 51.66 25.80
N SER A 195 -9.61 51.95 26.43
CA SER A 195 -8.32 51.20 26.52
C SER A 195 -8.19 49.89 25.71
N ALA A 196 -7.25 49.71 24.76
CA ALA A 196 -5.78 49.70 24.87
C ALA A 196 -5.23 48.65 25.89
N ALA A 197 -4.35 47.67 25.62
CA ALA A 197 -3.37 47.31 24.56
C ALA A 197 -1.89 47.48 24.97
N ALA A 198 -1.07 46.42 24.85
CA ALA A 198 0.41 46.45 24.79
C ALA A 198 1.01 45.07 24.36
N MET A 199 2.24 45.10 23.83
CA MET A 199 3.13 43.95 23.58
C MET A 199 4.55 44.32 24.06
N GLY A 200 5.47 43.36 24.24
CA GLY A 200 6.91 43.65 24.11
C GLY A 200 7.86 43.01 25.13
N ALA A 201 8.77 42.19 24.62
CA ALA A 201 9.79 41.41 25.31
C ALA A 201 10.92 42.18 26.06
N SER A 202 11.52 41.46 27.02
CA SER A 202 12.97 41.36 27.29
C SER A 202 13.68 42.30 28.31
N ALA A 203 14.82 41.77 28.80
CA ALA A 203 15.93 42.36 29.58
C ALA A 203 15.87 42.38 31.13
N ALA A 204 17.04 42.08 31.71
CA ALA A 204 17.45 42.21 33.13
C ALA A 204 18.41 43.45 33.25
N PRO A 205 19.08 43.80 34.39
CA PRO A 205 19.40 43.02 35.60
C PRO A 205 19.35 43.76 36.98
N ALA A 206 19.74 43.05 38.06
CA ALA A 206 20.50 43.49 39.28
C ALA A 206 20.11 44.75 40.12
N SER A 207 20.30 44.83 41.45
CA SER A 207 20.59 43.82 42.51
C SER A 207 20.64 44.45 43.94
N ARG A 208 20.33 43.66 45.00
CA ARG A 208 20.68 43.84 46.45
C ARG A 208 19.95 44.99 47.20
N SER A 209 19.80 44.99 48.54
CA SER A 209 20.41 44.19 49.64
C SER A 209 19.51 43.96 50.89
N ALA A 210 19.71 42.81 51.58
CA ALA A 210 19.82 42.50 53.05
C ALA A 210 19.29 43.48 54.14
N PRO A 211 18.94 43.04 55.38
CA PRO A 211 19.51 41.92 56.20
C PRO A 211 18.49 41.02 56.98
N ASP A 212 18.83 40.01 57.79
CA ASP A 212 19.95 39.02 57.91
C ASP A 212 19.60 37.94 58.99
N ARG A 213 20.34 36.81 59.03
CA ARG A 213 20.41 35.72 60.06
C ARG A 213 19.25 34.70 60.14
N ALA A 214 19.47 33.40 60.39
CA ALA A 214 20.70 32.58 60.53
C ALA A 214 20.40 31.09 60.15
N PRO A 215 21.41 30.20 59.96
CA PRO A 215 21.34 29.16 58.91
C PRO A 215 21.58 27.69 59.36
N ILE A 216 21.70 26.80 58.35
CA ILE A 216 22.46 25.52 58.26
C ILE A 216 21.63 24.32 57.75
N ALA A 217 22.22 23.62 56.77
CA ALA A 217 21.94 22.28 56.24
C ALA A 217 23.33 21.62 55.96
N PRO A 218 23.50 20.37 55.46
CA PRO A 218 22.52 19.38 54.98
C PRO A 218 22.78 17.92 55.48
N SER A 219 21.99 16.95 54.99
CA SER A 219 22.41 15.54 54.76
C SER A 219 21.35 14.71 53.99
N ALA A 220 21.72 13.51 53.55
CA ALA A 220 20.98 12.63 52.62
C ALA A 220 20.30 11.43 53.36
N PRO A 221 19.65 10.44 52.67
CA PRO A 221 18.41 9.82 53.17
C PRO A 221 18.51 8.43 53.83
N ALA A 222 17.46 8.06 54.58
CA ALA A 222 17.19 6.69 55.08
C ALA A 222 15.67 6.42 55.19
N MET A 223 15.27 5.14 55.32
CA MET A 223 13.86 4.70 55.30
C MET A 223 13.19 4.65 56.68
N PRO A 224 11.84 4.67 56.75
CA PRO A 224 11.07 4.13 57.87
C PRO A 224 10.69 2.64 57.67
N SER A 225 10.31 1.95 58.76
CA SER A 225 10.13 0.49 58.84
C SER A 225 8.68 0.05 59.20
N ALA A 226 8.47 -1.26 59.37
CA ALA A 226 7.17 -1.94 59.40
C ALA A 226 6.33 -1.75 60.69
N PRO A 227 5.00 -1.97 60.64
CA PRO A 227 4.09 -1.88 61.79
C PRO A 227 4.03 -3.15 62.66
N ALA A 228 3.41 -3.05 63.84
CA ALA A 228 3.19 -4.14 64.79
C ALA A 228 1.68 -4.31 65.16
N ALA A 229 1.34 -5.46 65.77
CA ALA A 229 0.00 -6.04 65.81
C ALA A 229 -1.00 -5.50 66.86
N VAL A 230 -2.29 -5.80 66.64
CA VAL A 230 -3.38 -5.88 67.64
C VAL A 230 -4.20 -7.16 67.36
N SER A 231 -4.85 -7.74 68.39
CA SER A 231 -5.19 -9.18 68.46
C SER A 231 -6.67 -9.56 68.22
N MET A 232 -6.88 -10.86 67.95
CA MET A 232 -8.17 -11.58 67.89
C MET A 232 -8.86 -11.77 69.26
N PRO A 233 -10.20 -11.97 69.25
CA PRO A 233 -10.80 -13.22 69.77
C PRO A 233 -11.98 -13.73 68.91
N ALA A 234 -12.56 -14.93 69.05
CA ALA A 234 -12.12 -16.25 69.54
C ALA A 234 -13.18 -17.31 69.13
N THR A 235 -12.84 -18.61 69.09
CA THR A 235 -13.72 -19.70 68.60
C THR A 235 -14.23 -20.63 69.71
N PRO A 236 -15.44 -21.21 69.54
CA PRO A 236 -15.65 -22.63 69.86
C PRO A 236 -16.54 -23.34 68.81
N ALA A 237 -16.62 -24.68 68.70
CA ALA A 237 -15.73 -25.79 69.08
C ALA A 237 -16.23 -27.06 68.35
N ALA A 238 -15.40 -28.12 68.24
CA ALA A 238 -15.79 -29.42 67.68
C ALA A 238 -15.12 -30.59 68.42
N MET A 239 -15.76 -31.77 68.42
CA MET A 239 -15.27 -32.99 69.09
C MET A 239 -14.99 -34.11 68.07
N GLY A 240 -13.99 -34.96 68.34
CA GLY A 240 -13.86 -36.29 67.72
C GLY A 240 -12.53 -36.57 66.99
N MET A 241 -11.84 -37.61 67.42
CA MET A 241 -10.62 -38.25 66.86
C MET A 241 -10.74 -39.77 67.17
N PRO A 242 -10.01 -40.72 66.52
CA PRO A 242 -8.56 -40.63 66.22
C PRO A 242 -8.00 -41.32 64.94
N ALA A 243 -6.70 -41.08 64.70
CA ALA A 243 -5.57 -41.94 64.23
C ALA A 243 -5.79 -43.12 63.23
N THR A 244 -4.83 -43.54 62.39
CA THR A 244 -3.35 -43.64 62.53
C THR A 244 -2.54 -43.27 61.25
N ALA A 245 -1.22 -43.57 61.20
CA ALA A 245 -0.21 -43.10 60.22
C ALA A 245 0.76 -44.26 59.80
N PRO A 246 1.98 -44.09 59.21
CA PRO A 246 2.63 -42.96 58.50
C PRO A 246 3.37 -43.35 57.17
N THR A 247 4.12 -42.40 56.59
CA THR A 247 5.05 -42.49 55.43
C THR A 247 6.38 -43.24 55.71
N PRO A 248 7.24 -43.56 54.71
CA PRO A 248 8.40 -42.68 54.40
C PRO A 248 8.87 -42.66 52.90
N ALA A 249 9.98 -41.96 52.60
CA ALA A 249 10.62 -41.81 51.28
C ALA A 249 12.16 -41.56 51.38
N ALA A 250 12.84 -41.31 50.24
CA ALA A 250 14.31 -41.11 50.04
C ALA A 250 15.12 -42.45 50.00
N ALA A 251 16.14 -42.76 49.16
CA ALA A 251 17.32 -42.09 48.55
C ALA A 251 18.61 -42.87 49.02
N SER A 252 19.76 -42.98 48.35
CA SER A 252 20.21 -42.78 46.94
C SER A 252 21.66 -43.33 46.74
N MET A 253 21.93 -44.16 45.70
CA MET A 253 23.27 -44.43 45.09
C MET A 253 24.39 -45.03 46.01
N PRO A 254 25.65 -45.30 45.55
CA PRO A 254 26.19 -45.77 44.25
C PRO A 254 27.07 -47.06 44.36
N ALA A 255 27.60 -47.63 43.25
CA ALA A 255 28.90 -48.36 43.15
C ALA A 255 29.15 -48.93 41.72
N THR A 256 30.34 -49.50 41.44
CA THR A 256 30.86 -49.77 40.08
C THR A 256 31.52 -51.15 39.84
N SER A 257 31.50 -51.55 38.55
CA SER A 257 32.55 -52.31 37.78
C SER A 257 32.68 -53.85 37.83
N ALA A 258 33.16 -54.38 36.69
CA ALA A 258 33.74 -55.71 36.38
C ALA A 258 32.84 -56.85 35.80
N THR A 259 33.44 -57.60 34.85
CA THR A 259 32.88 -58.62 33.93
C THR A 259 33.20 -60.06 34.41
N PRO A 260 32.65 -61.19 33.83
CA PRO A 260 33.14 -61.73 32.55
C PRO A 260 32.21 -62.66 31.69
N ALA A 261 32.74 -63.08 30.53
CA ALA A 261 32.53 -64.36 29.81
C ALA A 261 31.32 -64.57 28.86
N ALA A 262 31.53 -65.50 27.90
CA ALA A 262 30.62 -65.96 26.82
C ALA A 262 30.13 -67.41 27.10
N THR A 263 29.51 -68.23 26.22
CA THR A 263 29.31 -68.32 24.74
C THR A 263 28.01 -69.16 24.50
N ASP A 264 27.50 -69.61 23.33
CA ASP A 264 27.92 -69.70 21.91
C ASP A 264 26.70 -69.82 20.94
N MET A 265 26.94 -70.01 19.64
CA MET A 265 25.96 -70.46 18.62
C MET A 265 26.06 -71.98 18.30
N PRO A 266 25.25 -72.53 17.36
CA PRO A 266 25.75 -72.84 15.99
C PRO A 266 24.70 -72.61 14.86
N ALA A 267 24.96 -72.57 13.54
CA ALA A 267 26.03 -73.02 12.59
C ALA A 267 25.95 -74.50 12.11
N ALA A 268 26.33 -74.92 10.90
CA ALA A 268 26.78 -74.21 9.67
C ALA A 268 25.72 -74.34 8.51
N PRO A 269 25.85 -75.04 7.34
CA PRO A 269 26.91 -75.88 6.72
C PRO A 269 27.56 -75.23 5.45
N MET A 270 28.19 -76.01 4.54
CA MET A 270 29.06 -75.54 3.42
C MET A 270 29.19 -76.54 2.24
N ALA A 271 29.82 -76.12 1.11
CA ALA A 271 30.62 -76.98 0.21
C ALA A 271 31.68 -76.23 -0.68
N ASN A 272 32.97 -76.57 -0.50
CA ASN A 272 34.16 -76.69 -1.41
C ASN A 272 34.24 -76.10 -2.86
N ALA A 273 35.43 -75.82 -3.46
CA ALA A 273 36.83 -75.69 -3.00
C ALA A 273 37.85 -75.15 -4.07
N ALA A 274 39.04 -74.71 -3.60
CA ALA A 274 40.38 -74.62 -4.26
C ALA A 274 40.69 -73.60 -5.41
N PRO A 275 41.64 -72.62 -5.18
CA PRO A 275 42.19 -71.68 -6.18
C PRO A 275 43.70 -71.88 -6.52
N PRO A 276 44.26 -71.20 -7.55
CA PRO A 276 45.57 -70.53 -7.38
C PRO A 276 45.83 -69.24 -8.21
N ALA A 277 46.80 -68.42 -7.76
CA ALA A 277 47.62 -67.38 -8.47
C ALA A 277 46.90 -66.16 -9.15
N GLU A 278 47.45 -64.93 -9.22
CA GLU A 278 48.72 -64.34 -8.74
C GLU A 278 48.54 -62.82 -8.39
N VAL A 279 49.39 -62.24 -7.52
CA VAL A 279 49.23 -60.90 -6.87
C VAL A 279 50.63 -60.34 -6.50
N PRO A 280 51.03 -59.05 -6.76
CA PRO A 280 50.81 -57.98 -5.75
C PRO A 280 50.70 -56.49 -6.16
N SER A 281 50.28 -55.72 -5.14
CA SER A 281 50.16 -54.24 -4.95
C SER A 281 51.56 -53.55 -4.74
N PRO A 282 51.75 -52.29 -4.21
CA PRO A 282 50.83 -51.30 -3.59
C PRO A 282 51.08 -49.78 -3.91
N ALA A 283 50.26 -48.87 -3.35
CA ALA A 283 50.63 -47.60 -2.67
C ALA A 283 49.39 -46.75 -2.27
N ALA A 284 49.50 -45.81 -1.30
CA ALA A 284 48.35 -45.01 -0.81
C ALA A 284 48.68 -43.64 -0.14
N ARG A 285 47.84 -42.60 -0.44
CA ARG A 285 47.59 -41.33 0.32
C ARG A 285 48.82 -40.40 0.53
N PRO A 286 48.73 -39.17 1.13
CA PRO A 286 47.59 -38.42 1.70
C PRO A 286 47.47 -36.89 1.31
N THR A 287 46.63 -36.14 2.04
CA THR A 287 46.69 -34.68 2.39
C THR A 287 46.42 -33.53 1.38
N THR A 288 45.21 -32.95 1.51
CA THR A 288 44.86 -31.53 1.78
C THR A 288 45.38 -30.32 0.95
N ALA A 289 44.41 -29.63 0.32
CA ALA A 289 44.13 -28.18 0.37
C ALA A 289 45.16 -27.10 -0.08
N GLY A 290 44.71 -26.20 -0.97
CA GLY A 290 45.39 -24.94 -1.37
C GLY A 290 44.42 -23.99 -2.10
N ALA A 291 44.72 -22.69 -2.14
CA ALA A 291 43.85 -21.61 -2.65
C ALA A 291 44.45 -20.89 -3.90
N PRO A 292 43.67 -20.07 -4.67
CA PRO A 292 44.00 -19.72 -6.06
C PRO A 292 44.64 -18.32 -6.28
N PRO A 293 45.20 -18.07 -7.48
CA PRO A 293 45.54 -16.73 -8.00
C PRO A 293 44.64 -16.42 -9.27
N PRO A 294 44.91 -15.45 -10.18
CA PRO A 294 43.96 -14.35 -10.39
C PRO A 294 43.60 -14.04 -11.87
N SER A 295 42.94 -12.90 -12.07
CA SER A 295 42.67 -12.25 -13.37
C SER A 295 43.87 -11.37 -13.84
N MET A 296 43.97 -10.85 -15.08
CA MET A 296 43.03 -10.80 -16.22
C MET A 296 43.75 -10.65 -17.57
N ALA A 297 42.99 -10.74 -18.68
CA ALA A 297 43.22 -10.14 -20.02
C ALA A 297 44.51 -10.40 -20.83
N ARG A 298 44.31 -10.90 -22.07
CA ARG A 298 44.93 -10.36 -23.31
C ARG A 298 44.16 -10.80 -24.56
N THR A 299 44.05 -9.89 -25.52
CA THR A 299 43.71 -10.11 -26.94
C THR A 299 45.02 -10.12 -27.76
N PRO A 300 45.02 -10.26 -29.11
CA PRO A 300 43.96 -10.66 -30.05
C PRO A 300 44.32 -11.92 -30.86
N ASP A 301 43.46 -12.36 -31.79
CA ASP A 301 43.92 -13.16 -32.94
C ASP A 301 43.01 -13.04 -34.17
N ALA A 302 43.60 -13.05 -35.37
CA ALA A 302 42.95 -13.04 -36.70
C ALA A 302 44.00 -13.24 -37.81
N PRO A 303 43.64 -13.66 -39.05
CA PRO A 303 42.38 -14.27 -39.51
C PRO A 303 42.59 -15.73 -40.02
N LEU A 304 41.50 -16.47 -40.28
CA LEU A 304 41.57 -17.77 -40.98
C LEU A 304 41.16 -17.64 -42.46
N PRO A 305 41.91 -18.23 -43.41
CA PRO A 305 41.57 -18.21 -44.84
C PRO A 305 40.54 -19.29 -45.24
N SER A 306 39.99 -19.11 -46.44
CA SER A 306 38.98 -19.96 -47.10
C SER A 306 39.58 -21.27 -47.67
N ALA A 307 38.84 -22.23 -48.25
CA ALA A 307 37.46 -22.23 -48.77
C ALA A 307 36.85 -23.64 -48.88
N PHE A 308 35.53 -23.73 -49.08
CA PHE A 308 34.90 -24.69 -50.02
C PHE A 308 33.59 -24.07 -50.58
N PRO A 309 33.27 -24.18 -51.89
CA PRO A 309 32.12 -23.48 -52.49
C PRO A 309 30.93 -24.38 -52.87
N ALA A 310 29.71 -23.98 -52.48
CA ALA A 310 28.41 -24.38 -53.06
C ALA A 310 27.27 -23.53 -52.46
N PRO A 311 26.07 -23.51 -53.07
CA PRO A 311 25.78 -23.07 -54.43
C PRO A 311 24.93 -21.76 -54.43
N SER A 312 24.91 -21.02 -55.55
CA SER A 312 24.12 -19.80 -55.68
C SER A 312 22.62 -20.08 -55.83
N LEU A 313 21.81 -19.76 -54.81
CA LEU A 313 20.35 -19.67 -54.91
C LEU A 313 19.91 -18.26 -55.37
N PRO A 314 18.73 -18.12 -56.03
CA PRO A 314 18.24 -16.81 -56.47
C PRO A 314 18.00 -15.83 -55.33
N ALA A 315 18.33 -14.55 -55.55
CA ALA A 315 18.26 -13.50 -54.54
C ALA A 315 16.85 -13.27 -53.96
N ASP A 316 15.80 -13.50 -54.76
CA ASP A 316 14.41 -13.34 -54.33
C ASP A 316 13.97 -14.34 -53.25
N THR A 317 14.59 -15.51 -53.14
CA THR A 317 14.18 -16.51 -52.14
C THR A 317 14.49 -16.03 -50.72
N GLY A 318 15.60 -15.31 -50.52
CA GLY A 318 15.98 -14.75 -49.22
C GLY A 318 15.01 -13.65 -48.79
N SER A 319 14.71 -12.70 -49.67
CA SER A 319 13.75 -11.63 -49.40
C SER A 319 12.33 -12.15 -49.20
N GLN A 320 11.90 -13.16 -49.96
CA GLN A 320 10.59 -13.81 -49.77
C GLN A 320 10.50 -14.59 -48.46
N VAL A 321 11.52 -15.35 -48.06
CA VAL A 321 11.52 -16.04 -46.75
C VAL A 321 11.53 -15.03 -45.59
N GLN A 322 12.27 -13.93 -45.71
CA GLN A 322 12.34 -12.91 -44.65
C GLN A 322 11.06 -12.05 -44.60
N ALA A 323 10.42 -11.79 -45.75
CA ALA A 323 9.09 -11.20 -45.82
C ALA A 323 8.01 -12.15 -45.27
N ALA A 324 8.09 -13.45 -45.56
CA ALA A 324 7.18 -14.46 -45.01
C ALA A 324 7.36 -14.63 -43.50
N LEU A 325 8.59 -14.58 -42.97
CA LEU A 325 8.86 -14.56 -41.54
C LEU A 325 8.30 -13.30 -40.87
N ASN A 326 8.48 -12.11 -41.47
CA ASN A 326 7.90 -10.87 -40.95
C ASN A 326 6.37 -10.88 -41.02
N ALA A 327 5.77 -11.40 -42.09
CA ALA A 327 4.33 -11.56 -42.23
C ALA A 327 3.76 -12.60 -41.25
N LEU A 328 4.47 -13.70 -41.01
CA LEU A 328 4.12 -14.69 -40.00
C LEU A 328 4.21 -14.09 -38.59
N ARG A 329 5.27 -13.30 -38.32
CA ARG A 329 5.43 -12.57 -37.05
C ARG A 329 4.26 -11.62 -36.83
N SER A 330 3.92 -10.77 -37.81
CA SER A 330 2.77 -9.87 -37.69
C SER A 330 1.41 -10.57 -37.72
N ALA A 331 1.29 -11.75 -38.31
CA ALA A 331 0.09 -12.59 -38.16
C ALA A 331 -0.01 -13.25 -36.77
N MET A 332 1.11 -13.50 -36.10
CA MET A 332 1.13 -13.97 -34.70
C MET A 332 0.93 -12.81 -33.72
N GLU A 333 1.58 -11.65 -33.92
CA GLU A 333 1.33 -10.39 -33.20
C GLU A 333 -0.18 -10.04 -33.28
N SER A 334 -0.76 -9.98 -34.48
CA SER A 334 -2.19 -9.70 -34.67
C SER A 334 -3.14 -10.74 -34.06
N ARG A 335 -2.73 -12.01 -33.93
CA ARG A 335 -3.51 -13.04 -33.23
C ARG A 335 -3.35 -12.98 -31.71
N MET A 336 -2.18 -12.54 -31.22
CA MET A 336 -1.93 -12.27 -29.81
C MET A 336 -2.70 -11.02 -29.36
N ASP A 337 -2.74 -9.95 -30.15
CA ASP A 337 -3.69 -8.84 -30.00
C ASP A 337 -5.12 -9.36 -29.91
N GLY A 338 -5.56 -10.18 -30.87
CA GLY A 338 -6.91 -10.77 -30.88
C GLY A 338 -7.27 -11.57 -29.62
N LEU A 339 -6.28 -12.16 -28.93
CA LEU A 339 -6.48 -12.82 -27.64
C LEU A 339 -6.42 -11.86 -26.44
N LEU A 340 -5.54 -10.86 -26.46
CA LEU A 340 -5.32 -9.91 -25.36
C LEU A 340 -6.43 -8.86 -25.25
N TRP A 341 -7.04 -8.48 -26.38
CA TRP A 341 -8.10 -7.46 -26.45
C TRP A 341 -9.53 -8.04 -26.51
N GLY A 342 -9.68 -9.37 -26.52
CA GLY A 342 -10.94 -10.08 -26.75
C GLY A 342 -12.01 -10.01 -25.63
N GLY A 343 -11.89 -9.10 -24.67
CA GLY A 343 -12.84 -8.95 -23.56
C GLY A 343 -14.07 -8.10 -23.94
N ALA A 344 -15.27 -8.57 -23.63
CA ALA A 344 -16.55 -7.98 -24.08
C ALA A 344 -16.87 -6.55 -23.58
N GLN A 345 -15.98 -5.93 -22.79
CA GLN A 345 -16.10 -4.54 -22.34
C GLN A 345 -14.92 -3.64 -22.79
N ALA A 346 -13.96 -4.16 -23.55
CA ALA A 346 -12.75 -3.46 -24.02
C ALA A 346 -12.97 -2.55 -25.26
N GLN A 347 -14.19 -2.10 -25.52
CA GLN A 347 -14.56 -1.37 -26.75
C GLN A 347 -13.92 0.05 -26.89
N GLY A 348 -13.12 0.51 -25.92
CA GLY A 348 -12.51 1.84 -25.90
C GLY A 348 -11.11 1.96 -26.53
N LEU A 349 -10.39 0.86 -26.74
CA LEU A 349 -9.05 0.86 -27.34
C LEU A 349 -8.95 -0.23 -28.41
N GLN A 350 -9.09 0.16 -29.68
CA GLN A 350 -8.70 -0.71 -30.80
C GLN A 350 -7.17 -0.90 -30.79
N PRO A 351 -6.61 -2.01 -31.33
CA PRO A 351 -5.16 -2.25 -31.32
C PRO A 351 -4.37 -1.13 -32.04
N VAL A 352 -4.99 -0.45 -33.02
CA VAL A 352 -4.44 0.76 -33.65
C VAL A 352 -4.21 1.90 -32.64
N ASN A 353 -5.11 2.09 -31.68
CA ASN A 353 -4.99 3.10 -30.63
C ASN A 353 -3.81 2.78 -29.70
N ALA A 354 -3.65 1.51 -29.31
CA ALA A 354 -2.54 1.05 -28.48
C ALA A 354 -1.18 1.18 -29.20
N ALA A 355 -1.11 0.82 -30.49
CA ALA A 355 0.09 0.99 -31.31
C ALA A 355 0.46 2.47 -31.48
N LEU A 356 -0.51 3.34 -31.79
CA LEU A 356 -0.27 4.79 -31.91
C LEU A 356 0.20 5.39 -30.58
N PHE A 357 -0.49 5.06 -29.49
CA PHE A 357 -0.15 5.47 -28.12
C PHE A 357 1.31 5.13 -27.78
N ARG A 358 1.72 3.88 -28.04
CA ARG A 358 3.09 3.41 -27.85
C ARG A 358 4.09 4.22 -28.68
N SER A 359 3.89 4.34 -30.00
CA SER A 359 4.84 5.05 -30.87
C SER A 359 4.99 6.54 -30.55
N LEU A 360 3.97 7.21 -30.03
CA LEU A 360 4.08 8.60 -29.59
C LEU A 360 4.81 8.75 -28.24
N LEU A 361 4.70 7.77 -27.34
CA LEU A 361 5.55 7.71 -26.14
C LEU A 361 7.02 7.37 -26.49
N GLU A 362 7.24 6.45 -27.44
CA GLU A 362 8.58 6.13 -27.97
C GLU A 362 9.24 7.32 -28.69
N ALA A 363 8.44 8.23 -29.27
CA ALA A 363 8.92 9.52 -29.79
C ALA A 363 9.36 10.49 -28.68
N GLY A 364 8.79 10.37 -27.47
CA GLY A 364 9.06 11.23 -26.33
C GLY A 364 8.02 12.34 -26.10
N PHE A 365 6.79 12.20 -26.61
CA PHE A 365 5.68 13.08 -26.25
C PHE A 365 5.11 12.73 -24.87
N SER A 366 4.56 13.72 -24.16
CA SER A 366 4.04 13.51 -22.80
C SER A 366 2.73 12.72 -22.79
N MET A 367 2.52 11.92 -21.74
CA MET A 367 1.29 11.14 -21.54
C MET A 367 -0.01 11.97 -21.69
N PRO A 368 -0.12 13.23 -21.21
CA PRO A 368 -1.29 14.07 -21.47
C PRO A 368 -1.51 14.40 -22.95
N LEU A 369 -0.46 14.68 -23.72
CA LEU A 369 -0.57 14.99 -25.15
C LEU A 369 -0.90 13.74 -25.98
N VAL A 370 -0.23 12.62 -25.68
CA VAL A 370 -0.51 11.33 -26.34
C VAL A 370 -1.96 10.89 -26.08
N ARG A 371 -2.44 11.01 -24.83
CA ARG A 371 -3.84 10.78 -24.48
C ARG A 371 -4.78 11.65 -25.31
N ALA A 372 -4.56 12.96 -25.34
CA ALA A 372 -5.43 13.90 -26.05
C ALA A 372 -5.49 13.62 -27.57
N LEU A 373 -4.40 13.14 -28.17
CA LEU A 373 -4.39 12.68 -29.57
C LEU A 373 -5.20 11.39 -29.75
N VAL A 374 -5.00 10.37 -28.90
CA VAL A 374 -5.71 9.08 -29.01
C VAL A 374 -7.21 9.23 -28.73
N GLU A 375 -7.61 10.12 -27.81
CA GLU A 375 -9.02 10.44 -27.52
C GLU A 375 -9.71 11.24 -28.66
N ARG A 376 -8.94 11.82 -29.58
CA ARG A 376 -9.42 12.55 -30.79
C ARG A 376 -9.34 11.73 -32.08
N LEU A 377 -8.74 10.54 -32.05
CA LEU A 377 -8.47 9.71 -33.23
C LEU A 377 -9.77 9.24 -33.92
N PRO A 378 -9.96 9.47 -35.23
CA PRO A 378 -11.12 8.94 -35.95
C PRO A 378 -11.18 7.40 -35.94
N ALA A 379 -12.37 6.85 -35.73
CA ALA A 379 -12.59 5.41 -35.72
C ALA A 379 -12.42 4.79 -37.11
N GLY A 380 -11.88 3.56 -37.17
CA GLY A 380 -11.75 2.79 -38.42
C GLY A 380 -10.51 3.13 -39.26
N LEU A 381 -9.60 3.97 -38.77
CA LEU A 381 -8.28 4.18 -39.39
C LEU A 381 -7.37 2.95 -39.17
N ASP A 382 -6.55 2.61 -40.16
CA ASP A 382 -5.43 1.68 -39.96
C ASP A 382 -4.25 2.37 -39.23
N ARG A 383 -3.22 1.59 -38.85
CA ARG A 383 -2.04 2.08 -38.13
C ARG A 383 -1.26 3.18 -38.86
N GLN A 384 -1.15 3.11 -40.19
CA GLN A 384 -0.43 4.10 -41.00
C GLN A 384 -1.27 5.38 -41.13
N ALA A 385 -2.58 5.24 -41.38
CA ALA A 385 -3.51 6.37 -41.42
C ALA A 385 -3.62 7.07 -40.05
N ALA A 386 -3.63 6.32 -38.95
CA ALA A 386 -3.64 6.86 -37.59
C ALA A 386 -2.36 7.63 -37.23
N MET A 387 -1.19 7.13 -37.62
CA MET A 387 0.08 7.86 -37.46
C MET A 387 0.13 9.11 -38.34
N ALA A 388 -0.33 9.05 -39.59
CA ALA A 388 -0.42 10.21 -40.48
C ALA A 388 -1.39 11.28 -39.95
N TRP A 389 -2.51 10.87 -39.35
CA TRP A 389 -3.44 11.76 -38.67
C TRP A 389 -2.80 12.42 -37.45
N ALA A 390 -2.16 11.66 -36.56
CA ALA A 390 -1.51 12.20 -35.36
C ALA A 390 -0.35 13.16 -35.69
N ARG A 391 0.43 12.84 -36.73
CA ARG A 391 1.42 13.75 -37.33
C ARG A 391 0.76 15.07 -37.77
N ASN A 392 -0.37 15.01 -38.48
CA ASN A 392 -1.03 16.20 -38.99
C ASN A 392 -1.65 17.04 -37.86
N GLU A 393 -2.17 16.44 -36.80
CA GLU A 393 -2.60 17.14 -35.58
C GLU A 393 -1.40 17.83 -34.90
N LEU A 394 -0.27 17.14 -34.74
CA LEU A 394 0.96 17.73 -34.20
C LEU A 394 1.46 18.92 -35.05
N VAL A 395 1.49 18.80 -36.38
CA VAL A 395 1.84 19.91 -37.30
C VAL A 395 0.84 21.06 -37.22
N THR A 396 -0.44 20.77 -37.02
CA THR A 396 -1.51 21.78 -36.87
C THR A 396 -1.35 22.58 -35.57
N HIS A 397 -1.08 21.88 -34.46
CA HIS A 397 -1.05 22.47 -33.11
C HIS A 397 0.33 22.94 -32.63
N LEU A 398 1.44 22.54 -33.27
CA LEU A 398 2.79 23.03 -32.94
C LEU A 398 2.89 24.55 -33.22
N PRO A 399 3.04 25.41 -32.20
CA PRO A 399 3.12 26.85 -32.42
C PRO A 399 4.53 27.21 -32.90
N VAL A 400 4.61 27.91 -34.04
CA VAL A 400 5.86 28.50 -34.54
C VAL A 400 5.62 29.94 -35.00
N MET A 401 6.69 30.73 -35.06
CA MET A 401 6.68 32.09 -35.61
C MET A 401 6.18 32.10 -37.06
N ARG A 402 5.19 32.95 -37.37
CA ARG A 402 4.58 33.04 -38.72
C ARG A 402 5.50 33.67 -39.77
N SER A 403 6.32 34.63 -39.36
CA SER A 403 7.18 35.43 -40.24
C SER A 403 8.35 36.03 -39.44
N GLU A 404 9.58 35.67 -39.80
CA GLU A 404 10.79 36.35 -39.31
C GLU A 404 10.85 37.82 -39.79
N ASN A 405 10.31 38.07 -40.99
CA ASN A 405 10.21 39.42 -41.55
C ASN A 405 9.42 40.31 -40.59
N ASP A 406 8.22 39.91 -40.19
CA ASP A 406 7.34 40.70 -39.33
C ASP A 406 7.92 40.82 -37.92
N PHE A 407 8.45 39.72 -37.37
CA PHE A 407 8.95 39.65 -35.98
C PHE A 407 10.10 40.64 -35.69
N LEU A 408 10.99 40.86 -36.65
CA LEU A 408 12.10 41.83 -36.51
C LEU A 408 11.81 43.18 -37.21
N ALA A 409 10.78 43.29 -38.07
CA ALA A 409 10.47 44.53 -38.79
C ALA A 409 10.11 45.69 -37.85
N GLY A 410 9.34 45.40 -36.80
CA GLY A 410 9.02 46.37 -35.74
C GLY A 410 10.18 46.68 -34.78
N GLY A 411 11.31 45.99 -34.91
CA GLY A 411 12.48 46.22 -34.05
C GLY A 411 12.23 45.93 -32.57
N GLY A 412 12.71 46.82 -31.70
CA GLY A 412 12.49 46.77 -30.26
C GLY A 412 13.57 46.01 -29.48
N VAL A 413 13.25 45.68 -28.23
CA VAL A 413 14.16 45.01 -27.29
C VAL A 413 13.75 43.54 -27.17
N ILE A 414 14.71 42.62 -27.29
CA ILE A 414 14.50 41.17 -27.17
C ILE A 414 15.47 40.62 -26.13
N ALA A 415 14.98 39.90 -25.11
CA ALA A 415 15.82 39.26 -24.09
C ALA A 415 15.75 37.73 -24.21
N LEU A 416 16.90 37.06 -24.23
CA LEU A 416 16.98 35.61 -24.17
C LEU A 416 17.06 35.17 -22.70
N VAL A 417 15.98 34.57 -22.21
CA VAL A 417 15.85 34.08 -20.82
C VAL A 417 15.91 32.56 -20.75
N GLY A 418 16.30 32.02 -19.61
CA GLY A 418 16.37 30.57 -19.36
C GLY A 418 17.57 30.15 -18.50
N PRO A 419 17.70 28.85 -18.19
CA PRO A 419 18.70 28.33 -17.26
C PRO A 419 20.17 28.54 -17.63
N THR A 420 21.06 28.06 -16.76
CA THR A 420 22.47 27.85 -17.09
C THR A 420 22.61 26.78 -18.20
N GLY A 421 23.68 26.84 -18.99
CA GLY A 421 24.01 25.81 -19.98
C GLY A 421 23.16 25.74 -21.26
N VAL A 422 21.94 26.30 -21.30
CA VAL A 422 21.01 26.20 -22.46
C VAL A 422 21.43 26.97 -23.72
N GLY A 423 22.63 27.58 -23.74
CA GLY A 423 23.21 28.20 -24.94
C GLY A 423 22.78 29.64 -25.25
N LYS A 424 22.28 30.40 -24.26
CA LYS A 424 21.74 31.77 -24.45
C LYS A 424 22.73 32.73 -25.13
N THR A 425 23.94 32.91 -24.59
CA THR A 425 24.97 33.81 -25.15
C THR A 425 25.29 33.50 -26.61
N THR A 426 25.46 32.21 -26.96
CA THR A 426 25.72 31.77 -28.33
C THR A 426 24.52 32.01 -29.24
N THR A 427 23.30 31.73 -28.76
CA THR A 427 22.05 31.98 -29.49
C THR A 427 21.85 33.48 -29.75
N LEU A 428 22.21 34.33 -28.79
CA LEU A 428 22.16 35.78 -28.95
C LEU A 428 23.14 36.25 -30.03
N ALA A 429 24.35 35.69 -30.08
CA ALA A 429 25.32 36.00 -31.13
C ALA A 429 24.83 35.58 -32.53
N LYS A 430 24.18 34.41 -32.67
CA LYS A 430 23.54 33.99 -33.94
C LYS A 430 22.39 34.92 -34.33
N LEU A 431 21.53 35.28 -33.38
CA LEU A 431 20.43 36.23 -33.62
C LEU A 431 20.93 37.63 -33.98
N ALA A 432 21.99 38.11 -33.30
CA ALA A 432 22.65 39.36 -33.61
C ALA A 432 23.18 39.36 -35.06
N ALA A 433 23.90 38.32 -35.47
CA ALA A 433 24.43 38.21 -36.82
C ALA A 433 23.32 38.22 -37.89
N ARG A 434 22.19 37.54 -37.66
CA ARG A 434 21.02 37.57 -38.56
C ARG A 434 20.33 38.94 -38.58
N CYS A 435 20.30 39.67 -37.46
CA CYS A 435 19.82 41.05 -37.40
C CYS A 435 20.78 42.03 -38.14
N VAL A 436 22.10 41.85 -37.99
CA VAL A 436 23.14 42.66 -38.65
C VAL A 436 23.09 42.48 -40.16
N ALA A 437 22.94 41.24 -40.65
CA ALA A 437 22.84 40.92 -42.07
C ALA A 437 21.59 41.51 -42.75
N ARG A 438 20.57 41.87 -41.96
CA ARG A 438 19.28 42.37 -42.42
C ARG A 438 19.14 43.89 -42.30
N GLU A 439 19.50 44.46 -41.16
CA GLU A 439 19.24 45.87 -40.81
C GLU A 439 20.52 46.72 -40.76
N GLY A 440 21.70 46.10 -40.92
CA GLY A 440 23.01 46.73 -40.77
C GLY A 440 23.49 46.76 -39.32
N ARG A 441 24.82 46.68 -39.11
CA ARG A 441 25.44 46.61 -37.77
C ARG A 441 25.09 47.80 -36.88
N ASP A 442 24.97 48.99 -37.47
CA ASP A 442 24.75 50.24 -36.74
C ASP A 442 23.34 50.32 -36.14
N GLN A 443 22.40 49.50 -36.63
CA GLN A 443 21.02 49.36 -36.12
C GLN A 443 20.87 48.33 -35.00
N VAL A 444 21.93 47.58 -34.67
CA VAL A 444 21.92 46.50 -33.68
C VAL A 444 22.76 46.91 -32.45
N ALA A 445 22.33 46.50 -31.26
CA ALA A 445 23.15 46.52 -30.05
C ALA A 445 22.95 45.25 -29.23
N MET A 446 23.97 44.85 -28.48
CA MET A 446 23.91 43.74 -27.53
C MET A 446 24.14 44.25 -26.10
N LEU A 447 23.44 43.64 -25.15
CA LEU A 447 23.57 43.87 -23.71
C LEU A 447 23.70 42.52 -23.00
N THR A 448 24.34 42.50 -21.83
CA THR A 448 24.35 41.31 -20.96
C THR A 448 24.13 41.64 -19.48
N THR A 449 23.32 40.81 -18.81
CA THR A 449 23.21 40.77 -17.34
C THR A 449 23.99 39.61 -16.72
N ASP A 450 24.67 38.77 -17.51
CA ASP A 450 25.44 37.63 -16.98
C ASP A 450 26.82 38.07 -16.45
N LEU A 451 26.80 38.79 -15.34
CA LEU A 451 27.99 39.26 -14.62
C LEU A 451 28.50 38.24 -13.60
N PHE A 452 27.84 37.09 -13.47
CA PHE A 452 28.20 36.03 -12.52
C PHE A 452 29.07 34.94 -13.17
N ARG A 453 28.93 34.71 -14.48
CA ARG A 453 29.76 33.76 -15.23
C ARG A 453 31.05 34.43 -15.70
N ILE A 454 32.18 34.00 -15.14
CA ILE A 454 33.53 34.41 -15.57
C ILE A 454 33.66 34.23 -17.10
N GLY A 455 34.10 35.27 -17.81
CA GLY A 455 34.28 35.25 -19.26
C GLY A 455 33.04 35.54 -20.10
N ALA A 456 31.84 35.72 -19.51
CA ALA A 456 30.61 35.89 -20.29
C ALA A 456 30.51 37.26 -20.99
N LEU A 457 30.94 38.34 -20.33
CA LEU A 457 31.00 39.67 -20.92
C LEU A 457 32.06 39.72 -22.03
N GLU A 458 33.23 39.14 -21.78
CA GLU A 458 34.34 39.05 -22.71
C GLU A 458 33.95 38.23 -23.95
N GLN A 459 33.24 37.11 -23.78
CA GLN A 459 32.68 36.31 -24.87
C GLN A 459 31.71 37.13 -25.73
N LEU A 460 30.79 37.88 -25.12
CA LEU A 460 29.86 38.73 -25.87
C LEU A 460 30.56 39.91 -26.56
N GLN A 461 31.61 40.48 -25.94
CA GLN A 461 32.45 41.53 -26.55
C GLN A 461 33.35 41.00 -27.68
N ILE A 462 33.72 39.72 -27.69
CA ILE A 462 34.39 39.08 -28.83
C ILE A 462 33.40 39.01 -30.01
N TYR A 463 32.18 38.49 -29.79
CA TYR A 463 31.13 38.48 -30.81
C TYR A 463 30.77 39.89 -31.31
N GLY A 464 30.66 40.86 -30.41
CA GLY A 464 30.41 42.27 -30.76
C GLY A 464 31.50 42.86 -31.66
N ARG A 465 32.78 42.66 -31.32
CA ARG A 465 33.91 43.10 -32.16
C ARG A 465 33.94 42.42 -33.52
N LEU A 466 33.62 41.13 -33.59
CA LEU A 466 33.55 40.37 -34.86
C LEU A 466 32.44 40.89 -35.80
N MET A 467 31.29 41.30 -35.26
CA MET A 467 30.16 41.84 -36.04
C MET A 467 30.18 43.37 -36.23
N GLY A 468 31.06 44.09 -35.52
CA GLY A 468 31.02 45.55 -35.43
C GLY A 468 29.79 46.08 -34.67
N VAL A 469 29.28 45.32 -33.70
CA VAL A 469 28.10 45.62 -32.88
C VAL A 469 28.52 45.95 -31.45
N PRO A 470 28.03 47.05 -30.84
CA PRO A 470 28.35 47.39 -29.46
C PRO A 470 27.78 46.37 -28.47
N ALA A 471 28.57 46.00 -27.45
CA ALA A 471 28.21 45.06 -26.40
C ALA A 471 28.51 45.65 -25.01
N HIS A 472 27.49 45.82 -24.16
CA HIS A 472 27.63 46.43 -22.83
C HIS A 472 27.10 45.54 -21.70
N SER A 473 27.68 45.70 -20.51
CA SER A 473 27.24 45.09 -19.24
C SER A 473 26.12 45.89 -18.57
N ILE A 474 25.16 45.20 -17.95
CA ILE A 474 24.05 45.78 -17.18
C ILE A 474 23.96 45.08 -15.81
N ARG A 475 24.01 45.84 -14.71
CA ARG A 475 23.93 45.35 -13.33
C ARG A 475 22.51 45.31 -12.76
N ASP A 476 21.70 46.32 -13.09
CA ASP A 476 20.38 46.54 -12.51
C ASP A 476 19.41 47.22 -13.50
N GLY A 477 18.17 47.46 -13.05
CA GLY A 477 17.10 48.05 -13.89
C GLY A 477 17.32 49.52 -14.25
N GLU A 478 18.01 50.30 -13.41
CA GLU A 478 18.31 51.70 -13.70
C GLU A 478 19.45 51.82 -14.72
N GLU A 479 20.47 50.96 -14.62
CA GLU A 479 21.50 50.83 -15.65
C GLU A 479 20.91 50.31 -16.98
N LEU A 480 19.92 49.40 -16.94
CA LEU A 480 19.19 48.98 -18.14
C LEU A 480 18.42 50.15 -18.79
N LYS A 481 17.64 50.88 -17.99
CA LYS A 481 16.87 52.07 -18.40
C LYS A 481 17.77 53.13 -19.04
N GLN A 482 18.90 53.45 -18.38
CA GLN A 482 19.89 54.40 -18.89
C GLN A 482 20.57 53.91 -20.17
N ALA A 483 20.93 52.62 -20.27
CA ALA A 483 21.53 52.07 -21.49
C ALA A 483 20.55 52.06 -22.67
N LEU A 484 19.28 51.70 -22.45
CA LEU A 484 18.24 51.71 -23.49
C LEU A 484 17.91 53.11 -24.00
N ALA A 485 18.12 54.16 -23.18
CA ALA A 485 18.07 55.55 -23.61
C ALA A 485 19.31 55.95 -24.44
N HIS A 486 20.52 55.66 -23.95
CA HIS A 486 21.78 56.00 -24.64
C HIS A 486 21.97 55.28 -25.98
N LEU A 487 21.41 54.07 -26.14
CA LEU A 487 21.45 53.32 -27.41
C LEU A 487 20.59 53.95 -28.52
N GLY A 488 19.69 54.88 -28.16
CA GLY A 488 18.99 55.78 -29.07
C GLY A 488 18.10 55.07 -30.11
N HIS A 489 18.15 55.57 -31.35
CA HIS A 489 17.28 55.15 -32.46
C HIS A 489 17.56 53.74 -33.02
N ARG A 490 18.44 52.94 -32.39
CA ARG A 490 18.76 51.59 -32.87
C ARG A 490 17.52 50.72 -32.95
N LYS A 491 17.30 50.15 -34.13
CA LYS A 491 16.12 49.34 -34.44
C LYS A 491 16.02 48.10 -33.54
N ILE A 492 17.13 47.39 -33.28
CA ILE A 492 17.12 46.11 -32.55
C ILE A 492 18.12 46.14 -31.39
N ILE A 493 17.67 45.79 -30.19
CA ILE A 493 18.53 45.62 -29.00
C ILE A 493 18.31 44.21 -28.44
N LEU A 494 19.40 43.46 -28.28
CA LEU A 494 19.38 42.07 -27.82
C LEU A 494 20.03 41.96 -26.43
N ILE A 495 19.36 41.32 -25.48
CA ILE A 495 19.83 41.14 -24.10
C ILE A 495 20.10 39.66 -23.81
N ASP A 496 21.35 39.31 -23.49
CA ASP A 496 21.70 38.01 -22.90
C ASP A 496 21.54 38.09 -21.39
N THR A 497 20.87 37.11 -20.77
CA THR A 497 20.65 37.13 -19.32
C THR A 497 21.49 36.10 -18.60
N THR A 498 21.75 36.38 -17.32
CA THR A 498 22.24 35.40 -16.35
C THR A 498 21.50 34.07 -16.49
N GLY A 499 22.22 32.95 -16.44
CA GLY A 499 21.62 31.63 -16.27
C GLY A 499 21.14 31.44 -14.83
N ILE A 500 19.86 31.14 -14.64
CA ILE A 500 19.25 30.98 -13.31
C ILE A 500 18.48 29.66 -13.31
N SER A 501 18.66 28.81 -12.28
CA SER A 501 17.83 27.60 -12.19
C SER A 501 16.36 27.98 -12.05
N GLN A 502 15.48 27.23 -12.72
CA GLN A 502 14.03 27.35 -12.62
C GLN A 502 13.49 27.18 -11.19
N ARG A 503 14.31 26.64 -10.27
CA ARG A 503 14.00 26.50 -8.83
C ARG A 503 14.60 27.60 -7.95
N ASP A 504 15.40 28.53 -8.50
CA ASP A 504 15.95 29.68 -7.76
C ASP A 504 14.96 30.87 -7.81
N ARG A 505 14.68 31.48 -6.65
CA ARG A 505 13.81 32.66 -6.50
C ARG A 505 14.27 33.85 -7.35
N LYS A 506 15.54 33.90 -7.76
CA LYS A 506 16.09 34.95 -8.65
C LYS A 506 15.44 34.99 -10.05
N VAL A 507 14.71 33.96 -10.49
CA VAL A 507 13.96 34.02 -11.77
C VAL A 507 12.97 35.20 -11.77
N ALA A 508 12.29 35.44 -10.66
CA ALA A 508 11.39 36.59 -10.50
C ALA A 508 12.15 37.93 -10.46
N ALA A 509 13.34 37.98 -9.86
CA ALA A 509 14.18 39.18 -9.83
C ALA A 509 14.71 39.56 -11.23
N LEU A 510 15.05 38.56 -12.06
CA LEU A 510 15.41 38.79 -13.47
C LEU A 510 14.21 39.31 -14.28
N ALA A 511 13.00 38.76 -14.07
CA ALA A 511 11.79 39.27 -14.71
C ALA A 511 11.52 40.74 -14.31
N ALA A 512 11.65 41.09 -13.04
CA ALA A 512 11.52 42.46 -12.55
C ALA A 512 12.57 43.42 -13.15
N LEU A 513 13.84 42.99 -13.26
CA LEU A 513 14.90 43.77 -13.89
C LEU A 513 14.57 44.09 -15.36
N LEU A 514 14.07 43.11 -16.12
CA LEU A 514 13.70 43.32 -17.53
C LEU A 514 12.41 44.16 -17.68
N HIS A 515 11.51 44.14 -16.68
CA HIS A 515 10.29 44.95 -16.66
C HIS A 515 10.55 46.42 -16.24
N ALA A 516 11.68 46.71 -15.57
CA ALA A 516 12.06 48.07 -15.17
C ALA A 516 12.48 48.99 -16.34
N ALA A 517 12.52 48.47 -17.57
CA ALA A 517 12.85 49.22 -18.76
C ALA A 517 11.67 50.06 -19.28
N ASP A 518 11.91 51.34 -19.64
CA ASP A 518 10.92 52.23 -20.29
C ASP A 518 10.52 51.80 -21.73
N ARG A 519 10.94 50.62 -22.18
CA ARG A 519 10.63 50.03 -23.48
C ARG A 519 10.25 48.56 -23.27
N PRO A 520 9.16 48.06 -23.88
CA PRO A 520 8.72 46.67 -23.68
C PRO A 520 9.78 45.68 -24.16
N VAL A 521 10.23 44.81 -23.24
CA VAL A 521 11.25 43.79 -23.50
C VAL A 521 10.57 42.47 -23.85
N ARG A 522 10.64 42.07 -25.12
CA ARG A 522 10.09 40.79 -25.60
C ARG A 522 10.97 39.64 -25.10
N ARG A 523 10.46 38.79 -24.20
CA ARG A 523 11.23 37.67 -23.64
C ARG A 523 11.10 36.43 -24.55
N LEU A 524 12.22 35.86 -24.96
CA LEU A 524 12.27 34.55 -25.64
C LEU A 524 12.90 33.52 -24.68
N LEU A 525 12.17 32.44 -24.41
CA LEU A 525 12.65 31.37 -23.54
C LEU A 525 13.55 30.40 -24.33
N VAL A 526 14.78 30.20 -23.88
CA VAL A 526 15.73 29.26 -24.49
C VAL A 526 15.60 27.89 -23.84
N LEU A 527 15.19 26.90 -24.63
CA LEU A 527 14.92 25.52 -24.20
C LEU A 527 15.98 24.57 -24.78
N ASN A 528 16.53 23.68 -23.95
CA ASN A 528 17.50 22.67 -24.38
C ASN A 528 16.78 21.42 -24.93
N ALA A 529 16.96 21.07 -26.20
CA ALA A 529 16.37 19.86 -26.79
C ALA A 529 16.82 18.56 -26.11
N ALA A 530 18.03 18.53 -25.52
CA ALA A 530 18.57 17.36 -24.82
C ALA A 530 18.13 17.25 -23.35
N SER A 531 17.24 18.13 -22.86
CA SER A 531 16.68 18.04 -21.50
C SER A 531 15.44 17.15 -21.44
N GLN A 532 15.24 16.50 -20.28
CA GLN A 532 14.05 15.70 -19.99
C GLN A 532 12.77 16.56 -19.97
N GLY A 533 11.63 15.96 -20.33
CA GLY A 533 10.32 16.63 -20.42
C GLY A 533 9.95 17.38 -19.14
N ASP A 534 10.06 16.73 -17.98
CA ASP A 534 9.71 17.34 -16.68
C ASP A 534 10.60 18.55 -16.34
N THR A 535 11.87 18.53 -16.77
CA THR A 535 12.77 19.68 -16.60
C THR A 535 12.38 20.83 -17.52
N LEU A 536 11.98 20.53 -18.76
CA LEU A 536 11.48 21.52 -19.71
C LEU A 536 10.15 22.12 -19.26
N ASP A 537 9.29 21.31 -18.62
CA ASP A 537 8.03 21.75 -18.02
C ASP A 537 8.24 22.72 -16.86
N GLU A 538 9.10 22.37 -15.89
CA GLU A 538 9.47 23.28 -14.80
C GLU A 538 10.05 24.60 -15.32
N VAL A 539 10.91 24.54 -16.35
CA VAL A 539 11.53 25.73 -16.96
C VAL A 539 10.48 26.59 -17.66
N ALA A 540 9.58 25.99 -18.44
CA ALA A 540 8.51 26.69 -19.13
C ALA A 540 7.46 27.26 -18.17
N HIS A 541 7.21 26.61 -17.03
CA HIS A 541 6.38 27.14 -15.96
C HIS A 541 7.06 28.32 -15.25
N ALA A 542 8.24 28.11 -14.65
CA ALA A 542 8.91 29.10 -13.82
C ALA A 542 9.20 30.43 -14.54
N TYR A 543 9.60 30.40 -15.81
CA TYR A 543 9.89 31.62 -16.58
C TYR A 543 8.64 32.36 -17.10
N ARG A 544 7.44 31.75 -17.01
CA ARG A 544 6.15 32.32 -17.40
C ARG A 544 5.27 32.75 -16.22
N ASN A 545 5.63 32.41 -14.99
CA ASN A 545 4.77 32.55 -13.81
C ASN A 545 4.38 34.01 -13.49
N GLY A 546 3.16 34.40 -13.87
CA GLY A 546 2.48 35.62 -13.43
C GLY A 546 1.78 36.39 -14.54
N ALA A 547 2.41 36.55 -15.69
CA ALA A 547 1.91 37.36 -16.81
C ALA A 547 1.98 36.58 -18.13
N SER A 548 0.86 36.50 -18.85
CA SER A 548 0.72 35.70 -20.08
C SER A 548 1.37 36.33 -21.32
N GLU A 549 1.85 37.57 -21.24
CA GLU A 549 2.16 38.40 -22.42
C GLU A 549 3.65 38.70 -22.64
N ASP A 550 4.49 38.63 -21.59
CA ASP A 550 5.92 38.96 -21.67
C ASP A 550 6.76 37.98 -22.52
N VAL A 551 6.45 36.68 -22.42
CA VAL A 551 7.21 35.60 -23.07
C VAL A 551 6.58 35.30 -24.42
N VAL A 552 7.06 35.98 -25.46
CA VAL A 552 6.47 35.97 -26.80
C VAL A 552 6.68 34.64 -27.55
N GLY A 553 7.60 33.80 -27.07
CA GLY A 553 7.91 32.50 -27.66
C GLY A 553 9.19 31.89 -27.10
N CYS A 554 9.72 30.88 -27.80
CA CYS A 554 10.92 30.16 -27.42
C CYS A 554 11.91 29.97 -28.59
N ILE A 555 13.14 29.59 -28.23
CA ILE A 555 14.17 29.07 -29.14
C ILE A 555 14.60 27.71 -28.59
N ILE A 556 14.61 26.68 -29.43
CA ILE A 556 15.06 25.35 -29.01
C ILE A 556 16.52 25.16 -29.46
N THR A 557 17.42 24.86 -28.53
CA THR A 557 18.86 24.72 -28.77
C THR A 557 19.33 23.28 -28.60
N LYS A 558 20.57 22.98 -29.03
CA LYS A 558 21.22 21.67 -28.87
C LYS A 558 20.47 20.52 -29.54
N LEU A 559 19.82 20.76 -30.70
CA LEU A 559 19.15 19.70 -31.48
C LEU A 559 20.15 18.66 -32.02
N ASP A 560 21.42 19.03 -32.11
CA ASP A 560 22.60 18.20 -32.41
C ASP A 560 23.02 17.27 -31.25
N GLU A 561 22.74 17.64 -30.00
CA GLU A 561 23.02 16.82 -28.81
C GLU A 561 21.84 15.93 -28.40
N ALA A 562 20.66 16.12 -29.00
CA ALA A 562 19.39 15.58 -28.51
C ALA A 562 18.96 14.28 -29.21
N THR A 563 18.98 13.16 -28.48
CA THR A 563 18.46 11.85 -28.94
C THR A 563 16.97 11.89 -29.33
N ARG A 564 16.17 12.70 -28.62
CA ARG A 564 14.75 12.95 -28.92
C ARG A 564 14.42 14.41 -28.72
N ILE A 565 13.82 15.05 -29.73
CA ILE A 565 13.38 16.46 -29.64
C ILE A 565 11.90 16.62 -29.23
N ALA A 566 11.12 15.54 -29.23
CA ALA A 566 9.70 15.58 -28.90
C ALA A 566 9.37 16.20 -27.54
N PRO A 567 10.15 16.01 -26.44
CA PRO A 567 9.87 16.67 -25.16
C PRO A 567 9.88 18.21 -25.24
N ALA A 568 10.70 18.79 -26.12
CA ALA A 568 10.74 20.24 -26.34
C ALA A 568 9.57 20.73 -27.20
N LEU A 569 9.12 19.95 -28.19
CA LEU A 569 7.93 20.26 -28.98
C LEU A 569 6.64 20.10 -28.16
N ASP A 570 6.56 19.06 -27.34
CA ASP A 570 5.51 18.81 -26.35
C ASP A 570 5.36 20.00 -25.38
N THR A 571 6.49 20.46 -24.82
CA THR A 571 6.53 21.64 -23.97
C THR A 571 6.05 22.89 -24.71
N ALA A 572 6.51 23.10 -25.96
CA ALA A 572 6.07 24.23 -26.78
C ALA A 572 4.55 24.21 -27.08
N ILE A 573 3.98 23.03 -27.36
CA ILE A 573 2.53 22.83 -27.55
C ILE A 573 1.77 23.13 -26.24
N ARG A 574 2.09 22.43 -25.14
CA ARG A 574 1.33 22.53 -23.89
C ARG A 574 1.41 23.90 -23.23
N HIS A 575 2.58 24.56 -23.29
CA HIS A 575 2.75 25.93 -22.79
C HIS A 575 2.35 27.01 -23.81
N ARG A 576 1.96 26.63 -25.04
CA ARG A 576 1.64 27.55 -26.15
C ARG A 576 2.74 28.57 -26.42
N LEU A 577 3.99 28.11 -26.48
CA LEU A 577 5.18 28.95 -26.75
C LEU A 577 5.56 28.84 -28.23
N PRO A 578 5.33 29.87 -29.07
CA PRO A 578 5.78 29.85 -30.46
C PRO A 578 7.29 29.61 -30.57
N ILE A 579 7.70 28.57 -31.28
CA ILE A 579 9.11 28.36 -31.59
C ILE A 579 9.50 29.36 -32.68
N HIS A 580 10.48 30.22 -32.42
CA HIS A 580 11.00 31.17 -33.40
C HIS A 580 12.11 30.54 -34.23
N TYR A 581 13.11 29.98 -33.54
CA TYR A 581 14.32 29.44 -34.13
C TYR A 581 14.68 28.10 -33.50
N VAL A 582 15.49 27.32 -34.22
CA VAL A 582 16.16 26.15 -33.69
C VAL A 582 17.67 26.23 -33.94
N SER A 583 18.48 25.77 -32.99
CA SER A 583 19.95 25.74 -33.09
C SER A 583 20.45 24.31 -33.17
N ILE A 584 21.16 24.00 -34.26
CA ILE A 584 21.54 22.64 -34.70
C ILE A 584 23.06 22.39 -34.66
N GLY A 585 23.77 23.16 -33.84
CA GLY A 585 25.24 23.15 -33.76
C GLY A 585 25.80 24.39 -33.06
N GLN A 586 27.13 24.54 -33.10
CA GLN A 586 27.88 25.55 -32.33
C GLN A 586 28.34 26.77 -33.15
N LYS A 587 28.36 26.70 -34.48
CA LYS A 587 28.86 27.77 -35.35
C LYS A 587 27.96 29.00 -35.34
N VAL A 588 28.56 30.16 -35.55
CA VAL A 588 27.91 31.47 -35.54
C VAL A 588 28.36 32.22 -36.80
N PRO A 589 27.43 32.58 -37.72
CA PRO A 589 25.97 32.53 -37.60
C PRO A 589 25.29 31.20 -37.94
N GLU A 590 25.99 30.25 -38.57
CA GLU A 590 25.39 29.27 -39.49
C GLU A 590 24.39 28.30 -38.86
N ASP A 591 24.70 27.78 -37.67
CA ASP A 591 23.95 26.65 -37.09
C ASP A 591 22.65 27.12 -36.38
N MET A 592 21.86 28.01 -37.00
CA MET A 592 20.52 28.42 -36.51
C MET A 592 19.53 28.70 -37.64
N GLU A 593 18.38 28.05 -37.55
CA GLU A 593 17.33 28.01 -38.57
C GLU A 593 16.01 28.57 -38.04
N ALA A 594 15.12 29.02 -38.93
CA ALA A 594 13.74 29.33 -38.58
C ALA A 594 12.92 28.05 -38.35
N ALA A 595 12.02 28.04 -37.37
CA ALA A 595 11.31 26.83 -36.97
C ALA A 595 10.19 26.44 -37.94
N GLU A 596 10.42 25.42 -38.79
CA GLU A 596 9.39 24.81 -39.64
C GLU A 596 8.64 23.68 -38.91
N ARG A 597 7.30 23.68 -38.95
CA ARG A 597 6.48 22.71 -38.21
C ARG A 597 6.67 21.28 -38.73
N GLN A 598 6.62 21.12 -40.05
CA GLN A 598 6.72 19.85 -40.75
C GLN A 598 8.06 19.18 -40.40
N ALA A 599 9.17 19.84 -40.69
CA ALA A 599 10.52 19.35 -40.40
C ALA A 599 10.73 18.99 -38.92
N LEU A 600 10.19 19.77 -37.98
CA LEU A 600 10.32 19.49 -36.55
C LEU A 600 9.47 18.27 -36.11
N VAL A 601 8.22 18.15 -36.57
CA VAL A 601 7.38 16.98 -36.25
C VAL A 601 7.91 15.71 -36.92
N ASP A 602 8.38 15.81 -38.17
CA ASP A 602 8.99 14.68 -38.88
C ASP A 602 10.29 14.22 -38.19
N ARG A 603 11.14 15.15 -37.73
CA ARG A 603 12.35 14.83 -36.94
C ARG A 603 12.03 14.27 -35.55
N ALA A 604 10.88 14.62 -34.96
CA ALA A 604 10.44 14.06 -33.69
C ALA A 604 9.87 12.64 -33.81
N LEU A 605 9.11 12.37 -34.88
CA LEU A 605 8.51 11.06 -35.18
C LEU A 605 9.46 10.10 -35.91
N ALA A 606 10.61 10.58 -36.39
CA ALA A 606 11.62 9.74 -37.05
C ALA A 606 12.03 8.54 -36.16
N PRO A 607 12.25 7.34 -36.74
CA PRO A 607 12.85 6.23 -36.01
C PRO A 607 14.23 6.60 -35.46
N LEU A 608 14.58 6.09 -34.28
CA LEU A 608 15.95 6.15 -33.79
C LEU A 608 16.87 5.33 -34.72
N PRO A 609 18.16 5.69 -34.87
CA PRO A 609 19.14 4.83 -35.52
C PRO A 609 19.13 3.41 -34.91
N ARG A 610 19.20 2.39 -35.77
CA ARG A 610 19.09 0.98 -35.34
C ARG A 610 20.22 0.59 -34.39
N GLU A 611 19.86 0.41 -33.12
CA GLU A 611 20.47 -0.42 -32.06
C GLU A 611 20.00 0.04 -30.67
N ALA A 612 19.49 1.27 -30.54
CA ALA A 612 18.93 1.80 -29.30
C ALA A 612 17.42 1.52 -29.18
N ASP A 613 17.05 0.50 -28.41
CA ASP A 613 15.69 0.37 -27.89
C ASP A 613 15.36 1.55 -26.93
N PRO A 614 14.13 2.07 -26.94
CA PRO A 614 13.76 3.26 -26.16
C PRO A 614 13.65 2.96 -24.65
N LEU A 615 14.75 3.19 -23.92
CA LEU A 615 14.98 2.90 -22.49
C LEU A 615 13.83 3.25 -21.51
N TYR A 616 12.96 4.20 -21.86
CA TYR A 616 11.87 4.69 -21.00
C TYR A 616 10.46 4.53 -21.61
N ALA A 617 10.33 3.87 -22.75
CA ALA A 617 9.02 3.55 -23.33
C ALA A 617 8.59 2.13 -22.91
N PRO A 618 7.35 1.92 -22.44
CA PRO A 618 6.88 0.60 -22.05
C PRO A 618 6.76 -0.29 -23.30
N SER A 619 7.21 -1.54 -23.18
CA SER A 619 7.04 -2.52 -24.25
C SER A 619 5.56 -2.91 -24.41
N GLU A 620 5.27 -3.63 -25.49
CA GLU A 620 3.95 -4.24 -25.70
C GLU A 620 3.52 -5.14 -24.55
N ALA A 621 4.49 -5.87 -23.95
CA ALA A 621 4.25 -6.72 -22.80
C ALA A 621 3.94 -5.89 -21.54
N ASP A 622 4.64 -4.78 -21.32
CA ASP A 622 4.42 -3.88 -20.19
C ASP A 622 3.06 -3.17 -20.28
N LEU A 623 2.72 -2.64 -21.46
CA LEU A 623 1.42 -2.04 -21.73
C LEU A 623 0.29 -3.06 -21.55
N ALA A 624 0.43 -4.26 -22.10
CA ALA A 624 -0.55 -5.32 -21.93
C ALA A 624 -0.64 -5.82 -20.46
N ALA A 625 0.43 -5.76 -19.67
CA ALA A 625 0.41 -6.09 -18.25
C ALA A 625 -0.27 -4.99 -17.41
N LEU A 626 0.04 -3.72 -17.70
CA LEU A 626 -0.60 -2.56 -17.06
C LEU A 626 -2.12 -2.54 -17.34
N TRP A 627 -2.54 -2.80 -18.58
CA TRP A 627 -3.96 -2.83 -18.91
C TRP A 627 -4.69 -4.07 -18.39
N ARG A 628 -4.05 -5.24 -18.30
CA ARG A 628 -4.61 -6.41 -17.57
C ARG A 628 -4.95 -6.05 -16.12
N SER A 629 -4.06 -5.36 -15.42
CA SER A 629 -4.28 -4.92 -14.03
C SER A 629 -5.44 -3.92 -13.80
N SER A 630 -6.13 -3.50 -14.87
CA SER A 630 -7.27 -2.57 -14.80
C SER A 630 -8.66 -3.26 -14.83
N THR A 631 -8.74 -4.56 -15.14
CA THR A 631 -10.01 -5.30 -15.07
C THR A 631 -10.29 -5.79 -13.65
N ARG A 632 -11.59 -5.91 -13.30
CA ARG A 632 -12.02 -6.39 -11.97
C ARG A 632 -11.65 -7.86 -11.69
N GLU A 633 -11.36 -8.62 -12.73
CA GLU A 633 -10.99 -10.03 -12.65
C GLU A 633 -9.52 -10.22 -12.21
N ASP A 634 -8.63 -9.31 -12.61
CA ASP A 634 -7.23 -9.30 -12.18
C ASP A 634 -7.07 -8.99 -10.67
N ALA A 635 -8.00 -8.26 -10.06
CA ALA A 635 -8.03 -8.09 -8.60
C ALA A 635 -8.22 -9.43 -7.89
N GLN A 636 -9.04 -10.32 -8.46
CA GLN A 636 -9.31 -11.65 -7.91
C GLN A 636 -8.15 -12.62 -8.23
N GLN A 637 -7.62 -12.62 -9.46
CA GLN A 637 -6.46 -13.48 -9.79
C GLN A 637 -5.16 -13.04 -9.09
N LYS A 638 -4.98 -11.74 -8.82
CA LYS A 638 -3.86 -11.27 -7.99
C LYS A 638 -4.06 -11.65 -6.52
N GLN A 639 -5.28 -11.59 -5.99
CA GLN A 639 -5.60 -12.19 -4.69
C GLN A 639 -5.32 -13.70 -4.69
N GLU A 640 -5.64 -14.45 -5.75
CA GLU A 640 -5.35 -15.89 -5.85
C GLU A 640 -3.84 -16.18 -5.95
N ALA A 641 -3.07 -15.35 -6.66
CA ALA A 641 -1.61 -15.47 -6.76
C ALA A 641 -0.89 -15.12 -5.45
N GLU A 642 -1.30 -14.04 -4.78
CA GLU A 642 -0.80 -13.66 -3.45
C GLU A 642 -1.27 -14.64 -2.37
N ALA A 643 -2.52 -15.10 -2.43
CA ALA A 643 -3.02 -16.17 -1.56
C ALA A 643 -2.36 -17.53 -1.84
N SER A 644 -1.87 -17.79 -3.06
CA SER A 644 -1.05 -18.97 -3.39
C SER A 644 0.39 -18.85 -2.88
N ALA A 645 0.98 -17.65 -2.89
CA ALA A 645 2.26 -17.38 -2.25
C ALA A 645 2.14 -17.50 -0.72
N ALA A 646 1.10 -16.90 -0.13
CA ALA A 646 0.75 -17.01 1.28
C ALA A 646 0.31 -18.43 1.67
N ALA A 647 -0.37 -19.19 0.81
CA ALA A 647 -0.69 -20.60 1.06
C ALA A 647 0.59 -21.44 1.12
N ARG A 648 1.52 -21.25 0.18
CA ARG A 648 2.85 -21.91 0.26
C ARG A 648 3.63 -21.47 1.50
N ARG A 649 3.56 -20.20 1.90
CA ARG A 649 4.16 -19.70 3.17
C ARG A 649 3.50 -20.35 4.39
N ARG A 650 2.16 -20.46 4.43
CA ARG A 650 1.35 -21.16 5.45
C ARG A 650 1.68 -22.65 5.52
N GLN A 651 1.78 -23.34 4.39
CA GLN A 651 2.17 -24.76 4.30
C GLN A 651 3.59 -24.98 4.86
N LEU A 652 4.57 -24.16 4.46
CA LEU A 652 5.96 -24.28 4.92
C LEU A 652 6.11 -23.98 6.42
N LEU A 653 5.44 -22.94 6.92
CA LEU A 653 5.45 -22.60 8.34
C LEU A 653 4.74 -23.68 9.19
N ALA A 654 3.62 -24.21 8.72
CA ALA A 654 2.96 -25.33 9.38
C ALA A 654 3.84 -26.60 9.38
N ALA A 655 4.53 -26.91 8.27
CA ALA A 655 5.47 -28.03 8.20
C ALA A 655 6.67 -27.88 9.16
N ALA A 656 7.05 -26.64 9.52
CA ALA A 656 8.06 -26.36 10.53
C ALA A 656 7.52 -26.36 11.98
N VAL A 657 6.24 -26.01 12.18
CA VAL A 657 5.60 -25.92 13.51
C VAL A 657 4.94 -27.24 13.96
N LEU A 658 4.57 -28.12 13.02
CA LEU A 658 4.04 -29.46 13.28
C LEU A 658 5.20 -30.41 13.61
N PRO A 659 5.41 -30.84 14.88
CA PRO A 659 6.37 -31.90 15.18
C PRO A 659 5.92 -33.19 14.48
N GLN A 660 6.86 -33.95 13.89
CA GLN A 660 6.60 -35.06 12.96
C GLN A 660 5.45 -35.98 13.37
N ALA A 661 4.24 -35.66 12.91
CA ALA A 661 3.03 -36.41 13.17
C ALA A 661 2.72 -37.21 11.90
N GLY A 662 2.75 -38.55 11.99
CA GLY A 662 2.51 -39.47 10.88
C GLY A 662 1.05 -39.54 10.38
N ALA A 663 0.31 -38.44 10.46
CA ALA A 663 -1.07 -38.31 10.03
C ALA A 663 -1.23 -37.07 9.15
N GLN A 664 -2.01 -37.18 8.07
CA GLN A 664 -2.32 -36.05 7.18
C GLN A 664 -3.22 -35.04 7.91
N VAL A 665 -2.61 -34.02 8.51
CA VAL A 665 -3.34 -32.91 9.15
C VAL A 665 -4.00 -32.07 8.05
N PRO A 666 -5.33 -31.83 8.08
CA PRO A 666 -6.05 -31.08 7.06
C PRO A 666 -5.85 -29.56 7.23
N LEU A 667 -4.60 -29.12 7.04
CA LEU A 667 -4.11 -27.77 7.32
C LEU A 667 -4.94 -26.68 6.64
N GLU A 668 -5.07 -26.72 5.32
CA GLU A 668 -5.72 -25.67 4.54
C GLU A 668 -7.20 -25.54 4.86
N GLN A 669 -7.89 -26.66 5.09
CA GLN A 669 -9.28 -26.70 5.54
C GLN A 669 -9.43 -26.11 6.95
N GLY A 670 -8.47 -26.37 7.85
CA GLY A 670 -8.44 -25.78 9.18
C GLY A 670 -8.16 -24.27 9.17
N ILE A 671 -7.28 -23.81 8.29
CA ILE A 671 -6.98 -22.40 8.05
C ILE A 671 -8.19 -21.67 7.48
N ALA A 672 -8.75 -22.17 6.36
CA ALA A 672 -9.89 -21.56 5.70
C ALA A 672 -11.11 -21.46 6.62
N TRP A 673 -11.34 -22.46 7.48
CA TRP A 673 -12.42 -22.40 8.47
C TRP A 673 -12.18 -21.32 9.55
N LEU A 674 -10.95 -21.16 10.05
CA LEU A 674 -10.61 -20.09 11.01
C LEU A 674 -10.68 -18.68 10.40
N GLU A 675 -10.48 -18.55 9.09
CA GLU A 675 -10.58 -17.28 8.36
C GLU A 675 -12.03 -16.95 7.95
N ALA A 676 -12.88 -17.96 7.73
CA ALA A 676 -14.28 -17.79 7.34
C ALA A 676 -15.29 -17.70 8.52
N ASP A 677 -15.03 -18.36 9.65
CA ASP A 677 -15.94 -18.30 10.80
C ASP A 677 -15.88 -16.92 11.49
N ALA A 678 -17.05 -16.29 11.65
CA ALA A 678 -17.15 -14.91 12.14
C ALA A 678 -16.59 -14.72 13.55
N ALA A 679 -16.81 -15.68 14.47
CA ALA A 679 -16.30 -15.57 15.83
C ALA A 679 -14.78 -15.77 15.89
N CYS A 680 -14.25 -16.73 15.12
CA CYS A 680 -12.80 -16.94 14.97
C CYS A 680 -12.10 -15.76 14.29
N ALA A 681 -12.65 -15.21 13.20
CA ALA A 681 -12.10 -14.04 12.52
C ALA A 681 -12.08 -12.80 13.42
N GLN A 682 -13.14 -12.55 14.21
CA GLN A 682 -13.15 -11.45 15.17
C GLN A 682 -12.20 -11.69 16.35
N ALA A 683 -12.02 -12.94 16.79
CA ALA A 683 -11.05 -13.28 17.82
C ALA A 683 -9.60 -13.11 17.34
N ARG A 684 -9.30 -13.45 16.07
CA ARG A 684 -8.00 -13.20 15.43
C ARG A 684 -7.69 -11.70 15.40
N GLU A 685 -8.64 -10.88 14.93
CA GLU A 685 -8.44 -9.43 14.85
C GLU A 685 -8.29 -8.79 16.24
N ASN A 686 -9.16 -9.15 17.20
CA ASN A 686 -9.04 -8.67 18.58
C ASN A 686 -7.69 -9.07 19.22
N TRP A 687 -7.20 -10.28 18.95
CA TRP A 687 -5.88 -10.74 19.41
C TRP A 687 -4.72 -9.98 18.74
N ARG A 688 -4.80 -9.74 17.43
CA ARG A 688 -3.82 -8.97 16.64
C ARG A 688 -3.72 -7.53 17.18
N LEU A 689 -4.84 -6.87 17.36
CA LEU A 689 -4.95 -5.50 17.91
C LEU A 689 -4.47 -5.40 19.37
N ALA A 690 -4.65 -6.45 20.17
CA ALA A 690 -4.08 -6.51 21.51
C ALA A 690 -2.55 -6.63 21.49
N SER A 691 -1.99 -7.39 20.54
CA SER A 691 -0.54 -7.59 20.42
C SER A 691 0.21 -6.31 20.03
N THR A 692 -0.45 -5.37 19.35
CA THR A 692 0.12 -4.05 19.01
C THR A 692 -0.11 -2.99 20.10
N GLY A 693 -0.78 -3.32 21.21
CA GLY A 693 -0.93 -2.46 22.39
C GLY A 693 -1.80 -1.21 22.20
N SER A 694 -2.57 -1.10 21.11
CA SER A 694 -3.09 0.18 20.62
C SER A 694 -4.61 0.39 20.74
N VAL A 695 -5.36 -0.54 21.34
CA VAL A 695 -6.84 -0.57 21.20
C VAL A 695 -7.58 -0.59 22.54
N SER A 696 -8.58 0.29 22.65
CA SER A 696 -9.47 0.40 23.82
C SER A 696 -10.51 -0.72 23.85
N ALA A 697 -11.01 -1.02 25.05
CA ALA A 697 -12.03 -2.05 25.22
C ALA A 697 -13.37 -1.68 24.54
N GLN A 698 -13.68 -0.38 24.44
CA GLN A 698 -14.78 0.16 23.63
C GLN A 698 -14.65 -0.25 22.15
N ALA A 699 -13.49 -0.01 21.54
CA ALA A 699 -13.25 -0.31 20.13
C ALA A 699 -13.32 -1.82 19.83
N LEU A 700 -12.91 -2.69 20.78
CA LEU A 700 -13.12 -4.14 20.67
C LEU A 700 -14.62 -4.53 20.67
N GLY A 701 -15.46 -3.79 21.40
CA GLY A 701 -16.91 -3.96 21.41
C GLY A 701 -17.58 -3.46 20.13
N GLU A 702 -17.22 -2.25 19.68
CA GLU A 702 -17.69 -1.67 18.42
C GLU A 702 -17.35 -2.53 17.19
N ALA A 703 -16.15 -3.11 17.15
CA ALA A 703 -15.75 -4.05 16.10
C ALA A 703 -16.62 -5.33 16.10
N GLY A 704 -16.95 -5.86 17.29
CA GLY A 704 -17.86 -6.99 17.45
C GLY A 704 -19.30 -6.67 17.04
N LEU A 705 -19.80 -5.46 17.38
CA LEU A 705 -21.11 -4.97 16.94
C LEU A 705 -21.18 -4.83 15.42
N LYS A 706 -20.15 -4.22 14.81
CA LYS A 706 -20.03 -4.09 13.35
C LYS A 706 -20.11 -5.46 12.66
N ARG A 707 -19.30 -6.44 13.09
CA ARG A 707 -19.31 -7.78 12.50
C ARG A 707 -20.65 -8.49 12.69
N ALA A 708 -21.36 -8.28 13.81
CA ALA A 708 -22.69 -8.83 13.99
C ALA A 708 -23.73 -8.23 13.02
N ARG A 709 -23.68 -6.91 12.74
CA ARG A 709 -24.52 -6.29 11.70
C ARG A 709 -24.19 -6.83 10.30
N GLU A 710 -22.90 -6.94 9.96
CA GLU A 710 -22.44 -7.46 8.66
C GLU A 710 -22.88 -8.92 8.44
N ALA A 711 -22.72 -9.78 9.45
CA ALA A 711 -23.13 -11.18 9.39
C ALA A 711 -24.67 -11.35 9.33
N TYR A 712 -25.43 -10.48 10.00
CA TYR A 712 -26.89 -10.45 9.87
C TYR A 712 -27.32 -10.02 8.46
N ALA A 713 -26.75 -8.93 7.93
CA ALA A 713 -27.10 -8.39 6.61
C ALA A 713 -26.71 -9.33 5.44
N ALA A 714 -25.69 -10.17 5.62
CA ALA A 714 -25.30 -11.21 4.64
C ALA A 714 -26.09 -12.51 4.79
N GLY A 715 -26.85 -12.69 5.88
CA GLY A 715 -27.56 -13.92 6.21
C GLY A 715 -29.01 -13.94 5.72
N SER A 716 -29.61 -15.14 5.70
CA SER A 716 -31.06 -15.32 5.59
C SER A 716 -31.72 -15.49 6.96
N GLU A 717 -31.12 -14.90 7.99
CA GLU A 717 -31.50 -15.04 9.39
C GLU A 717 -32.68 -14.12 9.69
N ARG A 718 -33.69 -14.61 10.44
CA ARG A 718 -34.88 -13.82 10.77
C ARG A 718 -34.73 -12.98 12.03
N HIS A 719 -33.81 -13.38 12.91
CA HIS A 719 -33.53 -12.74 14.18
C HIS A 719 -32.03 -12.82 14.49
N LEU A 720 -31.52 -11.84 15.21
CA LEU A 720 -30.21 -11.91 15.86
C LEU A 720 -30.42 -12.25 17.34
N LEU A 721 -29.66 -13.20 17.89
CA LEU A 721 -29.83 -13.65 19.27
C LEU A 721 -28.72 -13.11 20.16
N ALA A 722 -29.08 -12.44 21.25
CA ALA A 722 -28.16 -12.02 22.29
C ALA A 722 -28.27 -12.94 23.52
N MET A 723 -27.38 -13.93 23.62
CA MET A 723 -27.28 -14.80 24.78
C MET A 723 -26.51 -14.07 25.90
N HIS A 724 -27.17 -13.83 27.04
CA HIS A 724 -26.58 -13.18 28.20
C HIS A 724 -26.26 -14.23 29.27
N GLY A 725 -25.04 -14.18 29.83
CA GLY A 725 -24.59 -15.19 30.79
C GLY A 725 -23.46 -14.73 31.69
N LYS A 726 -23.09 -15.63 32.61
CA LYS A 726 -22.07 -15.41 33.64
C LYS A 726 -21.00 -16.50 33.58
N ALA A 727 -19.73 -16.10 33.55
CA ALA A 727 -18.60 -16.99 33.77
C ALA A 727 -17.93 -16.67 35.11
N ALA A 728 -17.61 -17.68 35.92
CA ALA A 728 -16.76 -17.49 37.09
C ALA A 728 -15.31 -17.31 36.65
N LEU A 729 -14.66 -16.23 37.11
CA LEU A 729 -13.26 -15.93 36.82
C LEU A 729 -12.40 -16.24 38.03
N LYS A 730 -11.32 -16.96 37.82
CA LYS A 730 -10.26 -17.09 38.83
C LYS A 730 -9.38 -15.86 38.84
N GLY A 731 -8.96 -15.44 40.03
CA GLY A 731 -7.97 -14.41 40.23
C GLY A 731 -6.66 -14.74 39.52
N GLN A 732 -6.11 -13.79 38.78
CA GLN A 732 -4.76 -13.84 38.23
C GLN A 732 -3.89 -12.77 38.91
N GLY A 733 -2.58 -13.01 39.00
CA GLY A 733 -1.61 -11.99 39.45
C GLY A 733 -1.81 -11.46 40.88
N GLY A 734 -2.53 -12.18 41.74
CA GLY A 734 -2.89 -11.72 43.09
C GLY A 734 -4.21 -10.95 43.17
N SER A 735 -4.93 -10.76 42.06
CA SER A 735 -6.33 -10.30 42.10
C SER A 735 -7.25 -11.34 42.74
N ALA A 736 -8.37 -10.90 43.29
CA ALA A 736 -9.41 -11.78 43.82
C ALA A 736 -10.21 -12.48 42.71
N ASP A 737 -10.89 -13.57 43.06
CA ASP A 737 -11.90 -14.20 42.20
C ASP A 737 -13.06 -13.24 41.89
N GLY A 738 -13.68 -13.41 40.73
CA GLY A 738 -14.76 -12.55 40.24
C GLY A 738 -15.64 -13.25 39.21
N ALA A 739 -16.38 -12.47 38.42
CA ALA A 739 -17.18 -13.03 37.33
C ALA A 739 -17.31 -12.10 36.12
N LEU A 740 -17.22 -12.70 34.94
CA LEU A 740 -17.53 -12.06 33.66
C LEU A 740 -19.04 -12.14 33.42
N LEU A 741 -19.68 -11.00 33.17
CA LEU A 741 -21.08 -10.90 32.77
C LEU A 741 -21.10 -10.46 31.29
N ALA A 742 -21.26 -11.40 30.37
CA ALA A 742 -21.07 -11.17 28.94
C ALA A 742 -22.36 -11.34 28.12
N SER A 743 -22.37 -10.74 26.95
CA SER A 743 -23.42 -10.87 25.93
C SER A 743 -22.82 -11.40 24.64
N LEU A 744 -23.23 -12.61 24.25
CA LEU A 744 -22.80 -13.31 23.04
C LEU A 744 -23.88 -13.17 21.96
N LEU A 745 -23.54 -12.53 20.85
CA LEU A 745 -24.36 -12.44 19.65
C LEU A 745 -24.17 -13.69 18.79
N MET A 746 -25.28 -14.28 18.34
CA MET A 746 -25.31 -15.47 17.48
C MET A 746 -26.50 -15.46 16.52
N THR A 747 -26.40 -16.24 15.45
CA THR A 747 -27.44 -16.42 14.42
C THR A 747 -28.67 -17.15 14.96
N ASP A 748 -29.80 -17.16 14.23
CA ASP A 748 -31.01 -17.91 14.65
C ASP A 748 -30.81 -19.44 14.62
N ARG A 749 -29.71 -19.87 13.98
CA ARG A 749 -29.19 -21.25 13.93
C ARG A 749 -28.16 -21.57 15.02
N GLY A 750 -27.77 -20.61 15.86
CA GLY A 750 -26.87 -20.83 17.00
C GLY A 750 -25.38 -20.74 16.70
N ALA A 751 -24.98 -20.21 15.54
CA ALA A 751 -23.56 -19.96 15.23
C ALA A 751 -23.10 -18.66 15.89
N ALA A 752 -22.01 -18.71 16.66
CA ALA A 752 -21.44 -17.53 17.30
C ALA A 752 -20.95 -16.49 16.29
N LEU A 753 -21.17 -15.21 16.57
CA LEU A 753 -20.71 -14.09 15.74
C LEU A 753 -19.70 -13.22 16.50
N ALA A 754 -20.12 -12.66 17.63
CA ALA A 754 -19.27 -11.79 18.44
C ALA A 754 -19.73 -11.76 19.91
N ALA A 755 -18.83 -11.44 20.84
CA ALA A 755 -19.17 -11.13 22.23
C ALA A 755 -18.84 -9.65 22.54
N PRO A 756 -19.61 -8.69 22.00
CA PRO A 756 -19.22 -7.28 21.98
C PRO A 756 -19.45 -6.53 23.29
N LEU A 757 -20.21 -7.09 24.24
CA LEU A 757 -20.41 -6.48 25.56
C LEU A 757 -20.03 -7.42 26.69
N ALA A 758 -19.25 -6.90 27.65
CA ALA A 758 -18.89 -7.57 28.89
C ALA A 758 -18.82 -6.60 30.06
N HIS A 759 -19.21 -7.03 31.26
CA HIS A 759 -18.92 -6.36 32.52
C HIS A 759 -18.13 -7.32 33.44
N LEU A 760 -17.25 -6.78 34.30
CA LEU A 760 -16.53 -7.53 35.33
C LEU A 760 -17.16 -7.27 36.70
N ALA A 761 -17.82 -8.29 37.26
CA ALA A 761 -18.25 -8.28 38.65
C ALA A 761 -17.08 -8.71 39.55
N LEU A 762 -16.54 -7.76 40.32
CA LEU A 762 -15.45 -7.93 41.28
C LEU A 762 -16.01 -7.77 42.71
N PRO A 763 -15.29 -8.17 43.77
CA PRO A 763 -15.76 -8.03 45.16
C PRO A 763 -16.10 -6.60 45.59
N HIS A 764 -15.57 -5.59 44.88
CA HIS A 764 -15.74 -4.17 45.17
C HIS A 764 -16.72 -3.45 44.23
N GLY A 765 -17.39 -4.15 43.31
CA GLY A 765 -18.37 -3.58 42.37
C GLY A 765 -18.33 -4.19 40.97
N ILE A 766 -19.24 -3.73 40.09
CA ILE A 766 -19.32 -4.18 38.70
C ILE A 766 -18.72 -3.10 37.78
N LEU A 767 -17.60 -3.41 37.14
CA LEU A 767 -17.01 -2.56 36.10
C LEU A 767 -17.68 -2.85 34.75
N ASN A 768 -18.13 -1.83 34.04
CA ASN A 768 -18.45 -1.95 32.62
C ASN A 768 -17.13 -2.05 31.84
N ALA A 769 -16.96 -3.10 31.03
CA ALA A 769 -15.71 -3.30 30.27
C ALA A 769 -15.73 -2.59 28.91
N CYS A 770 -16.88 -2.10 28.44
CA CYS A 770 -17.03 -1.44 27.14
C CYS A 770 -16.92 0.08 27.27
N ASP A 771 -17.45 0.64 28.35
CA ASP A 771 -17.28 2.06 28.71
C ASP A 771 -16.95 2.15 30.21
N ILE A 772 -15.76 2.65 30.52
CA ILE A 772 -15.24 2.80 31.90
C ILE A 772 -15.75 4.11 32.54
N ALA A 773 -16.21 5.08 31.74
CA ALA A 773 -16.81 6.33 32.21
C ALA A 773 -18.31 6.20 32.50
N ALA A 774 -18.98 5.19 31.94
CA ALA A 774 -20.36 4.86 32.28
C ALA A 774 -20.52 4.48 33.78
N PRO A 775 -21.67 4.80 34.41
CA PRO A 775 -21.93 4.42 35.80
C PRO A 775 -21.79 2.91 36.03
N MET A 776 -21.05 2.53 37.09
CA MET A 776 -20.92 1.14 37.52
C MET A 776 -22.30 0.58 37.93
N PRO A 777 -22.78 -0.53 37.32
CA PRO A 777 -24.06 -1.13 37.70
C PRO A 777 -24.05 -1.61 39.15
N ALA A 778 -25.07 -1.24 39.94
CA ALA A 778 -25.10 -1.54 41.37
C ALA A 778 -25.33 -3.03 41.66
N ASN A 779 -26.04 -3.74 40.77
CA ASN A 779 -26.24 -5.18 40.87
C ASN A 779 -26.28 -5.91 39.50
N ALA A 780 -26.41 -7.24 39.54
CA ALA A 780 -26.35 -8.09 38.34
C ALA A 780 -27.56 -7.94 37.39
N VAL A 781 -28.72 -7.46 37.86
CA VAL A 781 -29.87 -7.12 37.03
C VAL A 781 -29.60 -5.82 36.28
N ASP A 782 -29.15 -4.76 36.97
CA ASP A 782 -28.73 -3.50 36.34
C ASP A 782 -27.64 -3.75 35.28
N ALA A 783 -26.68 -4.61 35.61
CA ALA A 783 -25.62 -5.01 34.69
C ALA A 783 -26.14 -5.73 33.44
N LEU A 784 -27.27 -6.43 33.51
CA LEU A 784 -27.93 -7.03 32.37
C LEU A 784 -28.73 -5.99 31.58
N LEU A 785 -29.52 -5.15 32.25
CA LEU A 785 -30.31 -4.07 31.64
C LEU A 785 -29.44 -3.11 30.83
N ALA A 786 -28.29 -2.69 31.38
CA ALA A 786 -27.34 -1.83 30.68
C ALA A 786 -26.79 -2.48 29.40
N ARG A 787 -26.51 -3.81 29.40
CA ARG A 787 -26.12 -4.53 28.17
C ARG A 787 -27.30 -4.74 27.20
N VAL A 788 -28.52 -4.89 27.70
CA VAL A 788 -29.74 -4.95 26.87
C VAL A 788 -29.93 -3.63 26.13
N GLN A 789 -29.92 -2.50 26.85
CA GLN A 789 -30.05 -1.15 26.31
C GLN A 789 -28.91 -0.81 25.34
N ALA A 790 -27.66 -1.10 25.70
CA ALA A 790 -26.51 -0.83 24.85
C ALA A 790 -26.54 -1.65 23.55
N LEU A 791 -26.95 -2.93 23.57
CA LEU A 791 -27.14 -3.70 22.34
C LEU A 791 -28.29 -3.15 21.50
N HIS A 792 -29.44 -2.84 22.10
CA HIS A 792 -30.62 -2.33 21.40
C HIS A 792 -30.29 -1.03 20.66
N ALA A 793 -29.70 -0.04 21.35
CA ALA A 793 -29.26 1.22 20.73
C ALA A 793 -28.15 1.01 19.68
N SER A 794 -27.29 -0.02 19.83
CA SER A 794 -26.21 -0.31 18.88
C SER A 794 -26.64 -1.17 17.68
N LEU A 795 -27.84 -1.75 17.71
CA LEU A 795 -28.34 -2.70 16.70
C LEU A 795 -29.76 -2.33 16.27
N ASP A 796 -30.07 -1.03 16.26
CA ASP A 796 -31.31 -0.49 15.71
C ASP A 796 -31.54 -0.98 14.26
N GLY A 797 -32.80 -1.20 13.92
CA GLY A 797 -33.23 -1.87 12.68
C GLY A 797 -32.97 -3.39 12.62
N VAL A 798 -32.26 -4.00 13.57
CA VAL A 798 -32.06 -5.47 13.63
C VAL A 798 -33.09 -6.11 14.57
N PRO A 799 -33.80 -7.17 14.16
CA PRO A 799 -34.70 -7.93 15.03
C PRO A 799 -33.93 -8.75 16.07
N LEU A 800 -33.50 -8.06 17.13
CA LEU A 800 -32.69 -8.59 18.23
C LEU A 800 -33.56 -9.23 19.32
N VAL A 801 -33.24 -10.46 19.72
CA VAL A 801 -33.90 -11.18 20.82
C VAL A 801 -32.90 -11.44 21.94
N HIS A 802 -33.23 -11.02 23.15
CA HIS A 802 -32.36 -11.17 24.33
C HIS A 802 -32.71 -12.44 25.11
N LEU A 803 -31.74 -13.32 25.32
CA LEU A 803 -31.93 -14.59 26.03
C LEU A 803 -31.13 -14.63 27.33
N PHE A 804 -31.80 -14.90 28.45
CA PHE A 804 -31.22 -14.94 29.79
C PHE A 804 -31.94 -15.96 30.70
N GLU A 805 -31.40 -16.22 31.89
CA GLU A 805 -32.04 -17.09 32.89
C GLU A 805 -32.87 -16.25 33.87
N LEU A 806 -34.11 -16.68 34.15
CA LEU A 806 -34.98 -15.95 35.06
C LEU A 806 -34.66 -16.30 36.52
N THR A 807 -33.80 -15.50 37.14
CA THR A 807 -33.27 -15.74 38.49
C THR A 807 -34.00 -15.01 39.61
N SER A 808 -34.77 -13.95 39.31
CA SER A 808 -35.55 -13.18 40.29
C SER A 808 -36.84 -12.61 39.70
N ALA A 809 -37.78 -12.21 40.55
CA ALA A 809 -38.95 -11.44 40.11
C ALA A 809 -38.56 -10.06 39.57
N THR A 810 -37.61 -9.39 40.23
CA THR A 810 -37.12 -8.06 39.81
C THR A 810 -36.52 -8.05 38.40
N LEU A 811 -35.94 -9.16 37.95
CA LEU A 811 -35.37 -9.27 36.61
C LEU A 811 -36.45 -9.24 35.52
N TRP A 812 -37.53 -10.02 35.64
CA TRP A 812 -38.58 -9.96 34.62
C TRP A 812 -39.30 -8.62 34.64
N GLN A 813 -39.50 -8.01 35.81
CA GLN A 813 -40.15 -6.71 35.94
C GLN A 813 -39.38 -5.63 35.18
N ALA A 814 -38.07 -5.55 35.37
CA ALA A 814 -37.24 -4.59 34.67
C ALA A 814 -37.09 -4.92 33.16
N MET A 815 -37.07 -6.20 32.79
CA MET A 815 -37.07 -6.62 31.38
C MET A 815 -38.42 -6.42 30.68
N ALA A 816 -39.53 -6.34 31.41
CA ALA A 816 -40.84 -6.00 30.88
C ALA A 816 -41.05 -4.49 30.72
N ALA A 817 -40.37 -3.68 31.53
CA ALA A 817 -40.26 -2.23 31.35
C ALA A 817 -39.25 -1.82 30.26
N ALA A 818 -38.43 -2.75 29.77
CA ALA A 818 -37.52 -2.53 28.65
C ALA A 818 -38.20 -2.84 27.32
N ASP A 819 -38.12 -1.91 26.36
CA ASP A 819 -38.67 -2.08 25.00
C ASP A 819 -37.76 -2.98 24.14
N ALA A 820 -37.70 -4.26 24.49
CA ALA A 820 -36.86 -5.26 23.84
C ALA A 820 -37.57 -6.62 23.78
N ALA A 821 -37.42 -7.34 22.67
CA ALA A 821 -37.87 -8.73 22.56
C ALA A 821 -36.96 -9.65 23.36
N TRP A 822 -37.53 -10.53 24.19
CA TRP A 822 -36.73 -11.43 25.02
C TRP A 822 -37.34 -12.82 25.25
N VAL A 823 -36.47 -13.79 25.57
CA VAL A 823 -36.83 -15.14 26.02
C VAL A 823 -36.07 -15.46 27.31
N ALA A 824 -36.80 -15.57 28.41
CA ALA A 824 -36.28 -15.86 29.73
C ALA A 824 -36.47 -17.34 30.07
N ARG A 825 -35.39 -18.08 30.32
CA ARG A 825 -35.44 -19.50 30.68
C ARG A 825 -35.82 -19.65 32.15
N GLY A 826 -36.93 -20.32 32.42
CA GLY A 826 -37.47 -20.57 33.77
C GLY A 826 -37.17 -21.99 34.27
N ALA A 827 -37.06 -22.15 35.59
CA ALA A 827 -37.10 -23.47 36.21
C ALA A 827 -38.52 -24.04 36.14
N GLY A 828 -38.67 -25.36 35.98
CA GLY A 828 -40.00 -26.00 35.95
C GLY A 828 -40.84 -25.78 37.22
N THR A 829 -40.19 -25.48 38.35
CA THR A 829 -40.80 -25.13 39.65
C THR A 829 -41.25 -23.66 39.76
N LEU A 830 -40.97 -22.82 38.77
CA LEU A 830 -41.38 -21.42 38.75
C LEU A 830 -42.92 -21.34 38.76
N ARG A 831 -43.46 -20.56 39.70
CA ARG A 831 -44.90 -20.34 39.85
C ARG A 831 -45.41 -19.38 38.78
N VAL A 832 -46.55 -19.72 38.20
CA VAL A 832 -47.30 -18.90 37.24
C VAL A 832 -48.80 -19.07 37.49
N MET A 833 -49.60 -18.16 36.95
CA MET A 833 -51.06 -18.24 36.92
C MET A 833 -51.49 -18.73 35.53
N GLN A 834 -52.30 -19.78 35.47
CA GLN A 834 -53.02 -20.20 34.26
C GLN A 834 -54.51 -20.16 34.59
N GLU A 835 -55.31 -19.42 33.81
CA GLU A 835 -56.77 -19.33 34.00
C GLU A 835 -57.14 -19.05 35.48
N ASP A 836 -56.50 -18.01 36.04
CA ASP A 836 -56.58 -17.57 37.45
C ASP A 836 -56.21 -18.61 38.52
N SER A 837 -55.72 -19.79 38.12
CA SER A 837 -55.26 -20.84 39.01
C SER A 837 -53.73 -20.78 39.23
N PRO A 838 -53.24 -20.69 40.48
CA PRO A 838 -51.82 -20.75 40.78
C PRO A 838 -51.23 -22.14 40.49
N THR A 839 -50.25 -22.20 39.59
CA THR A 839 -49.65 -23.44 39.08
C THR A 839 -48.13 -23.27 38.90
N THR A 840 -47.47 -24.20 38.20
CA THR A 840 -46.03 -24.16 37.88
C THR A 840 -45.76 -24.56 36.44
N LEU A 841 -44.68 -24.06 35.82
CA LEU A 841 -44.34 -24.37 34.42
C LEU A 841 -44.30 -25.89 34.12
N ALA A 842 -43.80 -26.71 35.06
CA ALA A 842 -43.75 -28.16 34.93
C ALA A 842 -45.12 -28.87 35.15
N ALA A 843 -46.11 -28.19 35.73
CA ALA A 843 -47.49 -28.66 35.75
C ALA A 843 -48.17 -28.32 34.41
N VAL A 844 -48.21 -27.03 34.02
CA VAL A 844 -48.77 -26.54 32.75
C VAL A 844 -48.31 -27.39 31.56
N SER A 845 -47.01 -27.71 31.48
CA SER A 845 -46.42 -28.48 30.37
C SER A 845 -46.90 -29.94 30.20
N ARG A 846 -47.69 -30.49 31.13
CA ARG A 846 -48.21 -31.87 31.02
C ARG A 846 -49.44 -31.92 30.14
N ASP A 847 -50.26 -30.88 30.23
CA ASP A 847 -51.59 -30.82 29.65
C ASP A 847 -51.57 -30.15 28.25
N LEU A 848 -50.39 -29.76 27.78
CA LEU A 848 -50.16 -29.18 26.45
C LEU A 848 -49.95 -30.25 25.37
N GLY A 849 -50.58 -30.06 24.21
CA GLY A 849 -50.25 -30.79 22.98
C GLY A 849 -48.91 -30.32 22.41
N TYR A 850 -48.04 -31.27 22.02
CA TYR A 850 -46.72 -30.99 21.47
C TYR A 850 -46.66 -31.23 19.96
N LEU A 851 -45.92 -30.36 19.25
CA LEU A 851 -45.67 -30.45 17.81
C LEU A 851 -44.19 -30.78 17.56
N PRO A 852 -43.86 -31.64 16.58
CA PRO A 852 -42.47 -31.94 16.23
C PRO A 852 -41.80 -30.73 15.54
N VAL A 853 -40.51 -30.52 15.82
CA VAL A 853 -39.72 -29.37 15.34
C VAL A 853 -38.54 -29.78 14.46
N GLY A 854 -38.14 -31.06 14.50
CA GLY A 854 -36.88 -31.59 13.95
C GLY A 854 -35.98 -32.09 15.09
N THR A 855 -34.68 -32.25 14.82
CA THR A 855 -33.70 -32.73 15.81
C THR A 855 -32.89 -31.59 16.44
N ALA A 856 -32.28 -31.86 17.60
CA ALA A 856 -31.36 -30.95 18.29
C ALA A 856 -30.24 -31.71 19.04
N PRO A 857 -29.04 -31.13 19.22
CA PRO A 857 -27.95 -31.80 19.94
C PRO A 857 -28.19 -31.92 21.46
N ALA A 858 -27.81 -33.06 22.03
CA ALA A 858 -27.80 -33.30 23.48
C ALA A 858 -26.90 -32.31 24.24
N ALA A 859 -27.36 -31.89 25.43
CA ALA A 859 -26.74 -30.82 26.23
C ALA A 859 -25.46 -31.25 26.99
N ASP A 860 -25.12 -32.55 26.97
CA ASP A 860 -23.90 -33.11 27.56
C ASP A 860 -22.66 -32.96 26.66
N GLY A 861 -22.87 -32.61 25.38
CA GLY A 861 -21.80 -32.53 24.38
C GLY A 861 -21.40 -33.88 23.78
N SER A 862 -22.20 -34.94 23.98
CA SER A 862 -22.01 -36.25 23.33
C SER A 862 -22.13 -36.21 21.80
N GLY A 863 -22.86 -35.23 21.27
CA GLY A 863 -23.21 -35.13 19.85
C GLY A 863 -24.41 -35.98 19.44
N ALA A 864 -25.08 -36.66 20.39
CA ALA A 864 -26.33 -37.36 20.12
C ALA A 864 -27.41 -36.39 19.64
N ALA A 865 -28.13 -36.78 18.58
CA ALA A 865 -29.29 -36.04 18.08
C ALA A 865 -30.54 -36.52 18.81
N LEU A 866 -31.24 -35.60 19.47
CA LEU A 866 -32.51 -35.81 20.16
C LEU A 866 -33.65 -35.20 19.34
N ASP A 867 -34.83 -35.80 19.38
CA ASP A 867 -36.01 -35.22 18.74
C ASP A 867 -36.53 -34.05 19.58
N LEU A 868 -36.68 -32.88 18.95
CA LEU A 868 -37.17 -31.66 19.56
C LEU A 868 -38.67 -31.50 19.28
N TRP A 869 -39.42 -31.37 20.37
CA TRP A 869 -40.85 -31.09 20.37
C TRP A 869 -41.10 -29.72 21.02
N ALA A 870 -42.02 -28.94 20.45
CA ALA A 870 -42.43 -27.66 20.99
C ALA A 870 -43.90 -27.65 21.35
N SER A 871 -44.22 -26.93 22.43
CA SER A 871 -45.56 -26.42 22.67
C SER A 871 -45.49 -25.00 23.23
N GLY A 872 -46.61 -24.28 23.23
CA GLY A 872 -46.69 -22.96 23.85
C GLY A 872 -48.12 -22.56 24.18
N THR A 873 -48.26 -21.80 25.26
CA THR A 873 -49.53 -21.30 25.80
C THR A 873 -49.31 -19.93 26.44
N GLU A 874 -50.37 -19.25 26.85
CA GLU A 874 -50.27 -18.00 27.59
C GLU A 874 -50.37 -18.27 29.10
N VAL A 875 -49.57 -17.55 29.88
CA VAL A 875 -49.53 -17.61 31.35
C VAL A 875 -49.38 -16.20 31.91
N ARG A 876 -49.91 -15.96 33.11
CA ARG A 876 -49.62 -14.74 33.87
C ARG A 876 -48.52 -15.02 34.89
N LEU A 877 -47.61 -14.08 35.10
CA LEU A 877 -46.56 -14.20 36.09
C LEU A 877 -46.71 -13.11 37.16
N ALA A 878 -47.15 -13.54 38.33
CA ALA A 878 -47.48 -12.69 39.46
C ALA A 878 -46.23 -12.26 40.25
N ALA A 879 -46.19 -11.00 40.70
CA ALA A 879 -45.25 -10.53 41.71
C ALA A 879 -45.98 -9.73 42.80
N ARG A 880 -45.54 -9.90 44.06
CA ARG A 880 -46.19 -9.28 45.22
C ARG A 880 -46.08 -7.76 45.14
N GLY A 881 -47.22 -7.07 45.00
CA GLY A 881 -47.29 -5.61 44.90
C GLY A 881 -47.19 -5.04 43.48
N HIS A 882 -47.27 -5.88 42.46
CA HIS A 882 -47.29 -5.48 41.05
C HIS A 882 -48.42 -6.21 40.31
N GLU A 883 -48.81 -5.71 39.15
CA GLU A 883 -49.77 -6.38 38.28
C GLU A 883 -49.18 -7.67 37.68
N ASP A 884 -50.06 -8.65 37.39
CA ASP A 884 -49.68 -9.89 36.71
C ASP A 884 -49.23 -9.61 35.28
N LEU A 885 -47.99 -9.96 34.93
CA LEU A 885 -47.54 -9.84 33.55
C LEU A 885 -48.02 -11.03 32.72
N ALA A 886 -48.86 -10.76 31.72
CA ALA A 886 -49.21 -11.73 30.68
C ALA A 886 -47.97 -12.02 29.81
N LEU A 887 -47.57 -13.29 29.76
CA LEU A 887 -46.40 -13.79 29.03
C LEU A 887 -46.79 -15.03 28.23
N ARG A 888 -46.05 -15.27 27.15
CA ARG A 888 -46.16 -16.53 26.43
C ARG A 888 -45.15 -17.53 26.99
N MET A 889 -45.65 -18.66 27.47
CA MET A 889 -44.86 -19.82 27.82
C MET A 889 -44.57 -20.63 26.55
N VAL A 890 -43.33 -21.06 26.38
CA VAL A 890 -42.92 -22.06 25.38
C VAL A 890 -42.17 -23.17 26.07
N CYS A 891 -42.54 -24.42 25.80
CA CYS A 891 -41.84 -25.59 26.30
C CYS A 891 -41.13 -26.31 25.15
N ALA A 892 -39.84 -26.60 25.34
CA ALA A 892 -39.03 -27.43 24.46
C ALA A 892 -38.77 -28.77 25.16
N ARG A 893 -39.27 -29.86 24.58
CA ARG A 893 -39.09 -31.23 25.08
C ARG A 893 -38.14 -31.97 24.14
N LEU A 894 -37.08 -32.55 24.69
CA LEU A 894 -36.07 -33.33 23.97
C LEU A 894 -36.27 -34.81 24.30
N THR A 895 -36.51 -35.64 23.29
CA THR A 895 -36.71 -37.09 23.44
C THR A 895 -35.61 -37.90 22.75
N ASP A 896 -35.29 -39.06 23.30
CA ASP A 896 -34.43 -40.04 22.62
C ASP A 896 -35.17 -40.64 21.41
N PRO A 897 -34.63 -40.61 20.18
CA PRO A 897 -35.29 -41.17 19.00
C PRO A 897 -35.48 -42.70 19.03
N ALA A 898 -34.73 -43.42 19.88
CA ALA A 898 -34.77 -44.88 19.93
C ALA A 898 -35.89 -45.45 20.83
N ASP A 899 -36.27 -44.74 21.90
CA ASP A 899 -37.32 -45.19 22.84
C ASP A 899 -38.36 -44.13 23.25
N GLY A 900 -38.25 -42.91 22.73
CA GLY A 900 -39.19 -41.81 22.95
C GLY A 900 -39.15 -41.18 24.35
N LYS A 901 -38.26 -41.61 25.26
CA LYS A 901 -38.18 -41.03 26.61
C LYS A 901 -37.72 -39.59 26.58
N VAL A 902 -38.30 -38.77 27.46
CA VAL A 902 -37.87 -37.37 27.65
C VAL A 902 -36.51 -37.34 28.34
N VAL A 903 -35.48 -36.97 27.57
CA VAL A 903 -34.10 -36.80 28.06
C VAL A 903 -33.94 -35.46 28.78
N ASN A 904 -34.61 -34.40 28.29
CA ASN A 904 -34.59 -33.07 28.91
C ASN A 904 -35.86 -32.28 28.54
N GLN A 905 -36.27 -31.34 29.39
CA GLN A 905 -37.39 -30.44 29.11
C GLN A 905 -37.08 -29.02 29.63
N LEU A 906 -37.06 -28.06 28.71
CA LEU A 906 -36.75 -26.65 28.94
C LEU A 906 -38.03 -25.81 28.89
N TYR A 907 -38.07 -24.73 29.67
CA TYR A 907 -39.20 -23.81 29.76
C TYR A 907 -38.72 -22.39 29.50
N GLY A 908 -39.32 -21.73 28.51
CA GLY A 908 -39.12 -20.32 28.21
C GLY A 908 -40.37 -19.51 28.50
N LEU A 909 -40.16 -18.28 28.91
CA LEU A 909 -41.16 -17.22 28.98
C LEU A 909 -40.74 -16.10 28.05
N THR A 910 -41.68 -15.49 27.33
CA THR A 910 -41.37 -14.42 26.38
C THR A 910 -42.49 -13.38 26.30
N ASN A 911 -42.11 -12.13 26.05
CA ASN A 911 -43.03 -11.06 25.65
C ASN A 911 -43.39 -11.09 24.14
N MET A 912 -42.74 -11.97 23.36
CA MET A 912 -42.97 -12.08 21.91
C MET A 912 -44.28 -12.80 21.58
N LYS A 913 -45.11 -12.15 20.76
CA LYS A 913 -46.36 -12.70 20.24
C LYS A 913 -46.09 -13.85 19.27
N ALA A 914 -47.05 -14.77 19.14
CA ALA A 914 -46.93 -15.94 18.27
C ALA A 914 -46.63 -15.62 16.79
N ALA A 915 -47.07 -14.44 16.31
CA ALA A 915 -46.78 -13.93 14.97
C ALA A 915 -45.33 -13.44 14.77
N GLN A 916 -44.62 -13.04 15.85
CA GLN A 916 -43.21 -12.64 15.79
C GLN A 916 -42.30 -13.86 15.81
N ALA A 917 -42.57 -14.81 16.73
CA ALA A 917 -41.85 -16.08 16.80
C ALA A 917 -42.80 -17.24 17.17
N GLY A 918 -42.89 -18.25 16.29
CA GLY A 918 -43.63 -19.48 16.55
C GLY A 918 -43.02 -20.30 17.70
N ALA A 919 -43.81 -21.15 18.37
CA ALA A 919 -43.29 -22.00 19.44
C ALA A 919 -42.12 -22.92 18.99
N PRO A 920 -42.12 -23.51 17.77
CA PRO A 920 -40.96 -24.22 17.24
C PRO A 920 -39.67 -23.39 17.13
N VAL A 921 -39.78 -22.08 16.90
CA VAL A 921 -38.63 -21.17 16.77
C VAL A 921 -38.05 -20.87 18.15
N VAL A 922 -38.90 -20.44 19.09
CA VAL A 922 -38.49 -20.17 20.48
C VAL A 922 -37.95 -21.44 21.15
N ALA A 923 -38.50 -22.62 20.85
CA ALA A 923 -37.99 -23.90 21.35
C ALA A 923 -36.56 -24.20 20.88
N ARG A 924 -36.21 -23.88 19.62
CA ARG A 924 -34.82 -24.00 19.13
C ARG A 924 -33.89 -23.03 19.86
N TRP A 925 -34.32 -21.79 20.08
CA TRP A 925 -33.53 -20.79 20.81
C TRP A 925 -33.29 -21.18 22.28
N LEU A 926 -34.26 -21.82 22.95
CA LEU A 926 -34.07 -22.36 24.31
C LEU A 926 -32.99 -23.46 24.36
N VAL A 927 -32.91 -24.33 23.34
CA VAL A 927 -31.86 -25.35 23.27
C VAL A 927 -30.49 -24.73 22.98
N GLN A 928 -30.42 -23.75 22.05
CA GLN A 928 -29.20 -22.99 21.77
C GLN A 928 -28.72 -22.23 23.02
N GLN A 929 -29.64 -21.69 23.82
CA GLN A 929 -29.31 -21.03 25.09
C GLN A 929 -28.70 -21.99 26.11
N GLU A 930 -29.23 -23.22 26.22
CA GLU A 930 -28.65 -24.24 27.09
C GLU A 930 -27.22 -24.61 26.64
N GLN A 931 -27.01 -24.74 25.32
CA GLN A 931 -25.69 -25.01 24.73
C GLN A 931 -24.73 -23.83 24.90
N ALA A 932 -25.21 -22.59 24.79
CA ALA A 932 -24.43 -21.36 24.97
C ALA A 932 -23.83 -21.24 26.39
N ARG A 933 -24.33 -21.97 27.40
CA ARG A 933 -23.69 -22.10 28.72
C ARG A 933 -22.24 -22.61 28.62
N MET A 934 -21.90 -23.38 27.59
CA MET A 934 -20.51 -23.76 27.30
C MET A 934 -19.65 -22.58 26.84
N ALA A 935 -20.20 -21.60 26.12
CA ALA A 935 -19.45 -20.41 25.68
C ALA A 935 -18.88 -19.64 26.87
N PHE A 936 -19.69 -19.40 27.90
CA PHE A 936 -19.23 -18.73 29.12
C PHE A 936 -18.16 -19.55 29.87
N ARG A 937 -18.20 -20.90 29.83
CA ARG A 937 -17.09 -21.74 30.33
C ARG A 937 -15.81 -21.55 29.52
N HIS A 938 -15.90 -21.46 28.19
CA HIS A 938 -14.75 -21.13 27.34
C HIS A 938 -14.22 -19.71 27.56
N MET A 939 -15.06 -18.72 27.91
CA MET A 939 -14.61 -17.38 28.28
C MET A 939 -13.78 -17.37 29.57
N ALA A 940 -14.14 -18.18 30.58
CA ALA A 940 -13.30 -18.36 31.78
C ALA A 940 -11.95 -19.03 31.47
N HIS A 941 -11.93 -20.00 30.55
CA HIS A 941 -10.68 -20.58 30.06
C HIS A 941 -9.84 -19.56 29.29
N ALA A 942 -10.45 -18.75 28.42
CA ALA A 942 -9.78 -17.69 27.67
C ALA A 942 -9.19 -16.61 28.58
N TRP A 943 -9.94 -16.15 29.60
CA TRP A 943 -9.42 -15.26 30.65
C TRP A 943 -8.17 -15.84 31.31
N THR A 944 -8.23 -17.11 31.72
CA THR A 944 -7.11 -17.80 32.39
C THR A 944 -5.87 -17.97 31.49
N ALA A 945 -6.07 -18.06 30.18
CA ALA A 945 -5.01 -18.24 29.19
C ALA A 945 -4.41 -16.93 28.64
N LEU A 946 -5.10 -15.79 28.82
CA LEU A 946 -4.57 -14.48 28.47
C LEU A 946 -3.55 -14.00 29.52
N PRO A 947 -2.54 -13.19 29.11
CA PRO A 947 -1.66 -12.51 30.05
C PRO A 947 -2.47 -11.64 31.03
N PRO A 948 -2.09 -11.60 32.33
CA PRO A 948 -2.82 -10.81 33.33
C PRO A 948 -2.71 -9.32 33.05
N ALA A 949 -3.85 -8.61 33.11
CA ALA A 949 -3.91 -7.17 32.99
C ALA A 949 -3.10 -6.45 34.09
N SER A 950 -2.16 -5.60 33.68
CA SER A 950 -1.39 -4.73 34.57
C SER A 950 -2.23 -3.54 35.07
N GLY A 951 -3.08 -3.79 36.06
CA GLY A 951 -3.88 -2.78 36.76
C GLY A 951 -5.31 -2.61 36.24
N LEU A 952 -6.11 -1.82 36.99
CA LEU A 952 -7.57 -1.73 36.80
C LEU A 952 -7.98 -1.30 35.38
N GLN A 953 -7.24 -0.38 34.76
CA GLN A 953 -7.56 0.15 33.43
C GLN A 953 -7.37 -0.88 32.29
N ALA A 954 -6.55 -1.92 32.48
CA ALA A 954 -6.29 -2.95 31.47
C ALA A 954 -7.28 -4.13 31.57
N MET A 955 -7.93 -4.36 32.72
CA MET A 955 -8.89 -5.44 32.90
C MET A 955 -10.11 -5.37 31.95
N PRO A 956 -10.70 -4.19 31.64
CA PRO A 956 -11.71 -4.04 30.60
C PRO A 956 -11.29 -4.62 29.24
N GLY A 957 -10.06 -4.34 28.80
CA GLY A 957 -9.50 -4.92 27.58
C GLY A 957 -9.39 -6.44 27.67
N GLN A 958 -8.82 -6.96 28.76
CA GLN A 958 -8.72 -8.42 28.98
C GLN A 958 -10.10 -9.10 29.01
N ALA A 959 -11.14 -8.47 29.57
CA ALA A 959 -12.50 -9.01 29.60
C ALA A 959 -13.11 -9.10 28.20
N MET A 960 -12.90 -8.08 27.36
CA MET A 960 -13.35 -8.07 25.97
C MET A 960 -12.62 -9.13 25.12
N LEU A 961 -11.30 -9.27 25.30
CA LEU A 961 -10.51 -10.33 24.66
C LEU A 961 -10.95 -11.73 25.11
N ALA A 962 -11.14 -11.95 26.41
CA ALA A 962 -11.60 -13.22 26.96
C ALA A 962 -13.02 -13.59 26.48
N SER A 963 -13.90 -12.60 26.34
CA SER A 963 -15.27 -12.78 25.83
C SER A 963 -15.25 -13.27 24.38
N GLN A 964 -14.54 -12.55 23.50
CA GLN A 964 -14.49 -12.91 22.07
C GLN A 964 -13.71 -14.21 21.82
N LEU A 965 -12.57 -14.41 22.50
CA LEU A 965 -11.79 -15.64 22.37
C LEU A 965 -12.55 -16.86 22.93
N GLY A 966 -13.31 -16.68 24.01
CA GLY A 966 -14.20 -17.71 24.55
C GLY A 966 -15.34 -18.10 23.59
N ALA A 967 -15.94 -17.11 22.92
CA ALA A 967 -16.95 -17.34 21.89
C ALA A 967 -16.38 -18.14 20.71
N ALA A 968 -15.20 -17.75 20.20
CA ALA A 968 -14.49 -18.48 19.14
C ALA A 968 -14.11 -19.90 19.57
N CYS A 969 -13.61 -20.10 20.79
CA CYS A 969 -13.31 -21.43 21.32
C CYS A 969 -14.55 -22.34 21.41
N TRP A 970 -15.72 -21.80 21.79
CA TRP A 970 -16.96 -22.58 21.81
C TRP A 970 -17.46 -22.92 20.41
N GLN A 971 -17.44 -21.96 19.49
CA GLN A 971 -17.81 -22.15 18.09
C GLN A 971 -16.93 -23.24 17.42
N LEU A 972 -15.62 -23.14 17.59
CA LEU A 972 -14.62 -24.15 17.20
C LEU A 972 -14.89 -25.52 17.85
N ALA A 973 -15.37 -25.57 19.09
CA ALA A 973 -15.67 -26.82 19.78
C ALA A 973 -16.97 -27.48 19.29
N GLN A 974 -18.03 -26.71 19.05
CA GLN A 974 -19.36 -27.22 18.70
C GLN A 974 -19.53 -27.50 17.20
N ALA A 975 -18.98 -26.65 16.32
CA ALA A 975 -19.33 -26.67 14.90
C ALA A 975 -18.81 -27.96 14.22
N PRO A 976 -19.65 -28.79 13.58
CA PRO A 976 -19.19 -30.00 12.90
C PRO A 976 -18.12 -29.71 11.83
N GLN A 977 -18.32 -28.63 11.07
CA GLN A 977 -17.41 -28.13 10.03
C GLN A 977 -16.01 -27.77 10.57
N ALA A 978 -15.90 -27.41 11.86
CA ALA A 978 -14.64 -27.09 12.51
C ALA A 978 -13.76 -28.34 12.82
N ALA A 979 -14.10 -29.52 12.29
CA ALA A 979 -13.30 -30.74 12.49
C ALA A 979 -11.84 -30.57 12.02
N ALA A 980 -11.63 -29.99 10.83
CA ALA A 980 -10.28 -29.74 10.30
C ALA A 980 -9.49 -28.74 11.16
N ALA A 981 -10.12 -27.63 11.57
CA ALA A 981 -9.51 -26.63 12.45
C ALA A 981 -9.13 -27.22 13.82
N ARG A 982 -10.00 -28.03 14.42
CA ARG A 982 -9.69 -28.76 15.67
C ARG A 982 -8.51 -29.72 15.50
N ALA A 983 -8.47 -30.50 14.41
CA ALA A 983 -7.35 -31.43 14.14
C ALA A 983 -6.01 -30.69 13.97
N MET A 984 -6.01 -29.59 13.19
CA MET A 984 -4.85 -28.72 12.99
C MET A 984 -4.35 -28.12 14.32
N LEU A 985 -5.25 -27.52 15.10
CA LEU A 985 -4.91 -26.93 16.40
C LEU A 985 -4.43 -28.00 17.40
N GLN A 986 -4.96 -29.23 17.35
CA GLN A 986 -4.53 -30.33 18.22
C GLN A 986 -3.09 -30.76 17.94
N ALA A 987 -2.69 -30.83 16.66
CA ALA A 987 -1.34 -31.17 16.26
C ALA A 987 -0.32 -30.10 16.72
N MET A 988 -0.64 -28.81 16.56
CA MET A 988 0.22 -27.69 16.99
C MET A 988 0.26 -27.47 18.51
N ALA A 989 -0.81 -27.83 19.24
CA ALA A 989 -0.93 -27.47 20.65
C ALA A 989 -0.06 -28.33 21.58
N ALA A 990 -0.11 -29.67 21.41
CA ALA A 990 0.27 -30.61 22.46
C ALA A 990 0.72 -32.00 21.97
N GLY A 991 1.37 -32.10 20.81
CA GLY A 991 1.96 -33.37 20.32
C GLY A 991 0.92 -34.49 20.16
N GLY A 992 -0.27 -34.15 19.64
CA GLY A 992 -1.36 -35.10 19.41
C GLY A 992 -2.34 -35.30 20.57
N ARG A 993 -2.06 -34.80 21.79
CA ARG A 993 -3.00 -34.90 22.92
C ARG A 993 -4.32 -34.16 22.64
N LYS A 994 -5.47 -34.79 22.93
CA LYS A 994 -6.82 -34.25 22.71
C LYS A 994 -6.99 -32.84 23.29
N LEU A 995 -7.47 -31.90 22.48
CA LEU A 995 -7.78 -30.55 22.93
C LEU A 995 -8.89 -30.57 23.99
N THR A 996 -8.60 -30.01 25.17
CA THR A 996 -9.56 -29.80 26.25
C THR A 996 -9.95 -28.32 26.34
N GLY A 997 -11.09 -28.02 26.98
CA GLY A 997 -11.57 -26.64 27.16
C GLY A 997 -10.52 -25.63 27.65
N PRO A 998 -9.69 -25.96 28.68
CA PRO A 998 -8.60 -25.10 29.14
C PRO A 998 -7.45 -24.91 28.14
N ALA A 999 -7.15 -25.92 27.30
CA ALA A 999 -6.05 -25.86 26.33
C ALA A 999 -6.44 -25.12 25.04
N LEU A 1000 -7.73 -25.05 24.72
CA LEU A 1000 -8.25 -24.54 23.45
C LEU A 1000 -7.92 -23.06 23.16
N PRO A 1001 -7.95 -22.11 24.12
CA PRO A 1001 -7.59 -20.71 23.85
C PRO A 1001 -6.11 -20.54 23.51
N GLY A 1002 -5.22 -21.24 24.21
CA GLY A 1002 -3.78 -21.22 23.93
C GLY A 1002 -3.42 -21.90 22.61
N ALA A 1003 -4.15 -22.97 22.24
CA ALA A 1003 -4.05 -23.58 20.92
C ALA A 1003 -4.49 -22.60 19.81
N LEU A 1004 -5.64 -21.95 19.99
CA LEU A 1004 -6.21 -21.00 19.02
C LEU A 1004 -5.31 -19.76 18.84
N ALA A 1005 -4.72 -19.22 19.91
CA ALA A 1005 -3.75 -18.14 19.84
C ALA A 1005 -2.47 -18.52 19.07
N LYS A 1006 -1.95 -19.75 19.23
CA LYS A 1006 -0.87 -20.28 18.37
C LYS A 1006 -1.30 -20.35 16.90
N GLY A 1007 -2.54 -20.74 16.63
CA GLY A 1007 -3.13 -20.74 15.29
C GLY A 1007 -3.17 -19.33 14.67
N PHE A 1008 -3.60 -18.32 15.44
CA PHE A 1008 -3.56 -16.92 14.98
C PHE A 1008 -2.14 -16.44 14.70
N ALA A 1009 -1.17 -16.74 15.57
CA ALA A 1009 0.23 -16.41 15.33
C ALA A 1009 0.80 -17.04 14.04
N MET A 1010 0.46 -18.31 13.77
CA MET A 1010 0.84 -18.98 12.52
C MET A 1010 0.23 -18.27 11.28
N LEU A 1011 -0.99 -17.77 11.38
CA LEU A 1011 -1.65 -17.05 10.29
C LEU A 1011 -1.04 -15.66 10.05
N GLU A 1012 -0.70 -14.91 11.11
CA GLU A 1012 -0.02 -13.61 10.98
C GLU A 1012 1.42 -13.74 10.46
N MET A 1013 2.15 -14.80 10.83
CA MET A 1013 3.49 -15.08 10.31
C MET A 1013 3.52 -15.45 8.82
N ALA A 1014 2.36 -15.71 8.22
CA ALA A 1014 2.23 -16.33 6.91
C ALA A 1014 1.40 -15.52 5.89
N ALA A 1015 0.81 -14.40 6.32
CA ALA A 1015 0.52 -13.26 5.47
C ALA A 1015 1.82 -12.68 4.88
#